data_AF-A0A0Q7TFW1-F1
#
_entry.id   AF-A0A0Q7TFW1-F1
#
_cell.length_a   1.000
_cell.length_b   1.000
_cell.length_c   1.000
_cell.angle_alpha   90.00
_cell.angle_beta   90.00
_cell.angle_gamma   90.00
#
_symmetry.space_group_name_H-M   'P 1'
#
loop_
_entity.id
_entity.type
_entity.pdbx_description
1 polymer ?
#
loop_
_entity_poly.entity_id
_entity_poly.type
_entity_poly.pdbx_seq_one_letter_code
_entity_poly.pdbx_strand_id
1 'polypeptide(L)'
;MTSPLDAPLFVDRADAGRRLAARLAGLGLQHPVVYALPRGGVPVAVEIAKVLAAPIDLILVRKLGAPGHAELAVGAVVDGEEAQTVINEEVARMTGADAAFLRDARRRELDEIERRRALYLGDHPRISPVGRTAIVVDDGLATGATAKVALRALRRQGAARIVLAIPLAPSETLEAMRAEADEVVCLATPRPFHGVGAFYGDFHQLTDDETVALLRQAWEASPPRGTGDVERRKVSLAPLGLSGDLQVPDGARGIVVFAHGSGSSRLSPRNRAVADALNAGGMATLLFDLLGETEAADRRKVFDIDLLAERLVQATTWIAAQPDLSRLPLGLFGASTGAAAALVAAAKLGERVRAVVSRGGRPDLAGAALARVSAPTLLIVGGADHQVIELNRQALARLPGDKALRIVPGAGHLFEEAGTLEQVMHLAGDWFRAKLCVPPPPGSATAPRAVAVTAQTRLAAAAEPLPDIDDPAFAAAFDRYGEARVVLLGEASHGTSEFYRARTAITRRLIEQHGFEIVAVEADWPDAAAIDRHVRLKPHREMTPPPFTRFPTWMWRNTDVDAFTRWLRAYNGELSAGDRVAFHGLDLYNMRASMAEVLAYLDGVDPLTAAEARDRYACMAPWNNAPAGYGRAALSEGYAICEREVVSILVDLVRKAADYAAQDGESLFDATQNARLVVDAERYYRAMYHGAHESWNLRDRHMFETLDRVLKMLGPGAKAVVWAHNSHIGDARYTEMGAARGELNIGQLCRERFGSNAALIGLGTHSGTVMAASDWDAPAEVKTVRPSRSDSYEALFHEVGVERFLVDLRPGRNEALRADLREPRLERYIGVVYRPDSERLSHYAHASLPEQYDAFVWFDRTRAVTPLATEVRAGEDETYPFGL
;
A
#
# COMPACT_ATOMS: atom_id res chain seq x y z
N MET A 1 -42.63 -17.05 25.14
CA MET A 1 -43.14 -16.35 23.94
C MET A 1 -42.39 -15.03 23.85
N THR A 2 -41.39 -14.97 22.98
CA THR A 2 -40.57 -13.77 22.72
C THR A 2 -41.34 -12.77 21.85
N SER A 3 -41.27 -11.49 22.21
CA SER A 3 -41.93 -10.37 21.51
C SER A 3 -41.24 -10.08 20.16
N PRO A 4 -41.98 -9.82 19.06
CA PRO A 4 -41.42 -9.62 17.72
C PRO A 4 -40.97 -8.17 17.46
N LEU A 5 -39.91 -7.70 18.13
CA LEU A 5 -39.48 -6.29 18.02
C LEU A 5 -38.00 -5.99 17.69
N ASP A 6 -37.14 -6.97 17.40
CA ASP A 6 -35.74 -6.69 17.00
C ASP A 6 -35.31 -7.44 15.71
N ALA A 7 -36.17 -7.43 14.67
CA ALA A 7 -35.72 -7.84 13.34
C ALA A 7 -35.07 -6.63 12.64
N PRO A 8 -33.85 -6.76 12.09
CA PRO A 8 -33.22 -5.67 11.34
C PRO A 8 -34.10 -5.28 10.14
N LEU A 9 -34.15 -3.98 9.86
CA LEU A 9 -35.03 -3.43 8.82
C LEU A 9 -34.64 -3.91 7.41
N PHE A 10 -33.34 -4.11 7.20
CA PHE A 10 -32.73 -4.67 6.00
C PHE A 10 -31.83 -5.84 6.38
N VAL A 11 -31.77 -6.88 5.54
CA VAL A 11 -30.86 -8.02 5.79
C VAL A 11 -29.41 -7.58 5.60
N ASP A 12 -29.11 -6.93 4.49
CA ASP A 12 -27.80 -6.39 4.12
C ASP A 12 -28.00 -5.18 3.18
N ARG A 13 -26.90 -4.56 2.73
CA ARG A 13 -26.95 -3.43 1.79
C ARG A 13 -27.54 -3.80 0.42
N ALA A 14 -27.41 -5.05 -0.02
CA ALA A 14 -27.97 -5.50 -1.29
C ALA A 14 -29.50 -5.64 -1.20
N ASP A 15 -30.05 -6.10 -0.07
CA ASP A 15 -31.49 -6.13 0.20
C ASP A 15 -32.09 -4.72 0.19
N ALA A 16 -31.44 -3.78 0.87
CA ALA A 16 -31.81 -2.37 0.80
C ALA A 16 -31.79 -1.83 -0.64
N GLY A 17 -30.74 -2.16 -1.40
CA GLY A 17 -30.61 -1.82 -2.82
C GLY A 17 -31.75 -2.36 -3.68
N ARG A 18 -32.09 -3.65 -3.55
CA ARG A 18 -33.21 -4.28 -4.29
C ARG A 18 -34.55 -3.62 -3.99
N ARG A 19 -34.83 -3.29 -2.73
CA ARG A 19 -36.07 -2.62 -2.32
C ARG A 19 -36.13 -1.18 -2.85
N LEU A 20 -35.01 -0.48 -2.83
CA LEU A 20 -34.90 0.90 -3.35
C LEU A 20 -35.04 0.92 -4.87
N ALA A 21 -34.43 -0.05 -5.55
CA ALA A 21 -34.53 -0.23 -6.99
C ALA A 21 -35.98 -0.47 -7.45
N ALA A 22 -36.75 -1.27 -6.72
CA ALA A 22 -38.17 -1.50 -7.01
C ALA A 22 -39.00 -0.20 -6.93
N ARG A 23 -38.67 0.70 -6.00
CA ARG A 23 -39.31 2.02 -5.90
C ARG A 23 -38.91 2.95 -7.03
N LEU A 24 -37.63 2.94 -7.43
CA LEU A 24 -37.11 3.76 -8.52
C LEU A 24 -37.65 3.34 -9.90
N ALA A 25 -37.87 2.04 -10.12
CA ALA A 25 -38.41 1.52 -11.38
C ALA A 25 -39.79 2.11 -11.73
N GLY A 26 -40.59 2.48 -10.73
CA GLY A 26 -41.91 3.10 -10.90
C GLY A 26 -41.88 4.58 -11.32
N LEU A 27 -40.71 5.23 -11.35
CA LEU A 27 -40.60 6.68 -11.58
C LEU A 27 -40.40 7.10 -13.05
N GLY A 28 -40.29 6.14 -13.97
CA GLY A 28 -40.16 6.43 -15.41
C GLY A 28 -38.96 7.30 -15.76
N LEU A 29 -37.81 7.07 -15.10
CA LEU A 29 -36.61 7.90 -15.24
C LEU A 29 -36.02 7.80 -16.65
N GLN A 30 -35.75 8.95 -17.28
CA GLN A 30 -35.13 9.01 -18.61
C GLN A 30 -33.61 9.11 -18.50
N HIS A 31 -32.90 8.27 -19.26
CA HIS A 31 -31.43 8.19 -19.29
C HIS A 31 -30.78 8.20 -17.88
N PRO A 32 -31.18 7.31 -16.95
CA PRO A 32 -30.64 7.30 -15.59
C PRO A 32 -29.15 6.92 -15.57
N VAL A 33 -28.39 7.55 -14.68
CA VAL A 33 -27.03 7.15 -14.29
C VAL A 33 -27.00 7.06 -12.78
N VAL A 34 -26.48 5.95 -12.24
CA VAL A 34 -26.38 5.73 -10.80
C VAL A 34 -25.00 6.17 -10.31
N TYR A 35 -24.95 7.19 -9.45
CA TYR A 35 -23.75 7.67 -8.79
C TYR A 35 -23.71 7.19 -7.35
N ALA A 36 -22.80 6.28 -7.03
CA ALA A 36 -22.62 5.80 -5.66
C ALA A 36 -21.69 6.72 -4.87
N LEU A 37 -22.02 6.93 -3.60
CA LEU A 37 -21.10 7.47 -2.59
C LEU A 37 -20.33 6.31 -1.96
N PRO A 38 -19.01 6.18 -2.22
CA PRO A 38 -18.25 5.07 -1.66
C PRO A 38 -17.93 5.28 -0.17
N ARG A 39 -17.77 4.20 0.61
CA ARG A 39 -17.84 2.78 0.19
C ARG A 39 -19.23 2.17 0.35
N GLY A 40 -19.97 2.57 1.38
CA GLY A 40 -21.25 1.99 1.77
C GLY A 40 -22.35 2.06 0.70
N GLY A 41 -22.39 3.13 -0.10
CA GLY A 41 -23.37 3.30 -1.16
C GLY A 41 -23.21 2.36 -2.36
N VAL A 42 -22.02 1.76 -2.57
CA VAL A 42 -21.72 0.94 -3.76
C VAL A 42 -22.58 -0.33 -3.84
N PRO A 43 -22.65 -1.20 -2.81
CA PRO A 43 -23.53 -2.37 -2.84
C PRO A 43 -25.00 -2.04 -3.13
N VAL A 44 -25.49 -0.92 -2.60
CA VAL A 44 -26.87 -0.44 -2.82
C VAL A 44 -27.05 0.01 -4.27
N ALA A 45 -26.09 0.79 -4.79
CA ALA A 45 -26.10 1.31 -6.15
C ALA A 45 -26.02 0.21 -7.20
N VAL A 46 -25.24 -0.85 -6.95
CA VAL A 46 -25.11 -2.00 -7.86
C VAL A 46 -26.47 -2.66 -8.11
N GLU A 47 -27.27 -2.87 -7.07
CA GLU A 47 -28.60 -3.46 -7.21
C GLU A 47 -29.59 -2.53 -7.93
N ILE A 48 -29.48 -1.22 -7.70
CA ILE A 48 -30.27 -0.21 -8.42
C ILE A 48 -29.91 -0.19 -9.91
N ALA A 49 -28.62 -0.17 -10.24
CA ALA A 49 -28.11 -0.18 -11.61
C ALA A 49 -28.58 -1.42 -12.38
N LYS A 50 -28.53 -2.61 -11.76
CA LYS A 50 -29.02 -3.87 -12.32
C LYS A 50 -30.50 -3.80 -12.71
N VAL A 51 -31.37 -3.34 -11.81
CA VAL A 51 -32.83 -3.29 -12.04
C VAL A 51 -33.22 -2.21 -13.05
N LEU A 52 -32.57 -1.05 -13.01
CA LEU A 52 -32.85 0.05 -13.93
C LEU A 52 -32.16 -0.10 -15.29
N ALA A 53 -31.32 -1.12 -15.47
CA ALA A 53 -30.40 -1.26 -16.61
C ALA A 53 -29.65 0.05 -16.89
N ALA A 54 -29.22 0.71 -15.82
CA ALA A 54 -28.60 2.03 -15.82
C ALA A 54 -27.10 1.90 -15.57
N PRO A 55 -26.26 2.67 -16.27
CA PRO A 55 -24.83 2.69 -15.96
C PRO A 55 -24.57 3.19 -14.54
N ILE A 56 -23.52 2.65 -13.91
CA ILE A 56 -23.05 3.01 -12.56
C ILE A 56 -21.70 3.73 -12.63
N ASP A 57 -21.56 4.80 -11.86
CA ASP A 57 -20.31 5.55 -11.65
C ASP A 57 -20.21 5.99 -10.18
N LEU A 58 -19.10 6.63 -9.81
CA LEU A 58 -18.86 7.14 -8.46
C LEU A 58 -18.91 8.66 -8.42
N ILE A 59 -19.28 9.19 -7.25
CA ILE A 59 -19.03 10.57 -6.88
C ILE A 59 -18.16 10.61 -5.62
N LEU A 60 -16.92 11.05 -5.78
CA LEU A 60 -15.94 11.13 -4.70
C LEU A 60 -16.04 12.51 -4.03
N VAL A 61 -16.28 12.50 -2.72
CA VAL A 61 -16.39 13.69 -1.89
C VAL A 61 -15.46 13.54 -0.69
N ARG A 62 -14.65 14.57 -0.41
CA ARG A 62 -13.78 14.65 0.77
C ARG A 62 -14.09 15.92 1.56
N LYS A 63 -14.05 15.83 2.89
CA LYS A 63 -14.25 16.98 3.78
C LYS A 63 -12.94 17.76 3.90
N LEU A 64 -13.03 19.08 3.94
CA LEU A 64 -11.94 19.94 4.34
C LEU A 64 -12.06 20.18 5.84
N GLY A 65 -11.17 19.60 6.63
CA GLY A 65 -11.12 19.78 8.08
C GLY A 65 -10.61 21.15 8.49
N ALA A 66 -11.03 21.64 9.67
CA ALA A 66 -10.60 22.91 10.23
C ALA A 66 -9.14 22.87 10.74
N PRO A 67 -8.44 24.02 10.85
CA PRO A 67 -7.12 24.08 11.47
C PRO A 67 -7.13 23.48 12.89
N GLY A 68 -6.25 22.50 13.14
CA GLY A 68 -6.18 21.80 14.42
C GLY A 68 -7.33 20.84 14.73
N HIS A 69 -8.36 20.75 13.87
CA HIS A 69 -9.56 19.94 14.09
C HIS A 69 -10.05 19.34 12.76
N ALA A 70 -9.40 18.26 12.30
CA ALA A 70 -9.70 17.61 11.01
C ALA A 70 -11.18 17.18 10.86
N GLU A 71 -11.84 16.87 11.97
CA GLU A 71 -13.24 16.42 12.01
C GLU A 71 -14.28 17.53 11.84
N LEU A 72 -13.92 18.77 12.15
CA LEU A 72 -14.80 19.91 11.96
C LEU A 72 -14.70 20.38 10.51
N ALA A 73 -15.70 20.06 9.69
CA ALA A 73 -15.68 20.38 8.28
C ALA A 73 -15.86 21.90 8.05
N VAL A 74 -14.78 22.58 7.67
CA VAL A 74 -14.84 23.96 7.12
C VAL A 74 -15.33 23.97 5.67
N GLY A 75 -15.30 22.81 5.02
CA GLY A 75 -15.80 22.66 3.66
C GLY A 75 -15.74 21.22 3.17
N ALA A 76 -15.92 21.05 1.88
CA ALA A 76 -15.72 19.78 1.18
C ALA A 76 -15.24 20.03 -0.25
N VAL A 77 -14.49 19.07 -0.78
CA VAL A 77 -14.07 19.02 -2.17
C VAL A 77 -14.71 17.82 -2.87
N VAL A 78 -15.18 18.03 -4.10
CA VAL A 78 -15.82 17.02 -4.94
C VAL A 78 -15.05 16.86 -6.23
N ASP A 79 -14.92 15.61 -6.66
CA ASP A 79 -14.30 15.20 -7.91
C ASP A 79 -15.10 15.64 -9.16
N GLY A 80 -14.39 15.91 -10.26
CA GLY A 80 -14.94 16.38 -11.54
C GLY A 80 -13.85 16.95 -12.47
N GLU A 81 -14.19 17.25 -13.74
CA GLU A 81 -13.25 17.87 -14.71
C GLU A 81 -12.60 19.15 -14.15
N GLU A 82 -13.37 19.92 -13.37
CA GLU A 82 -12.85 20.91 -12.44
C GLU A 82 -13.30 20.56 -11.02
N ALA A 83 -12.33 20.23 -10.16
CA ALA A 83 -12.57 19.94 -8.75
C ALA A 83 -13.27 21.10 -8.03
N GLN A 84 -14.48 20.86 -7.51
CA GLN A 84 -15.26 21.90 -6.87
C GLN A 84 -15.06 21.89 -5.36
N THR A 85 -15.03 23.07 -4.76
CA THR A 85 -14.93 23.24 -3.30
C THR A 85 -16.13 24.01 -2.78
N VAL A 86 -16.75 23.49 -1.73
CA VAL A 86 -17.83 24.15 -0.99
C VAL A 86 -17.29 24.48 0.39
N ILE A 87 -17.32 25.76 0.78
CA ILE A 87 -16.84 26.24 2.08
C ILE A 87 -18.03 26.69 2.93
N ASN A 88 -17.98 26.37 4.22
CA ASN A 88 -18.84 26.97 5.24
C ASN A 88 -18.11 28.20 5.82
N GLU A 89 -18.45 29.38 5.30
CA GLU A 89 -17.81 30.66 5.65
C GLU A 89 -17.91 31.00 7.14
N GLU A 90 -18.99 30.58 7.81
CA GLU A 90 -19.19 30.81 9.24
C GLU A 90 -18.21 29.97 10.07
N VAL A 91 -18.08 28.68 9.74
CA VAL A 91 -17.14 27.76 10.40
C VAL A 91 -15.71 28.17 10.09
N ALA A 92 -15.38 28.47 8.84
CA ALA A 92 -14.04 28.90 8.44
C ALA A 92 -13.57 30.14 9.22
N ARG A 93 -14.46 31.11 9.42
CA ARG A 93 -14.19 32.31 10.23
C ARG A 93 -13.99 31.98 11.72
N MET A 94 -14.81 31.09 12.28
CA MET A 94 -14.72 30.71 13.70
C MET A 94 -13.48 29.87 14.02
N THR A 95 -12.97 29.11 13.06
CA THR A 95 -11.82 28.19 13.25
C THR A 95 -10.50 28.79 12.78
N GLY A 96 -10.48 30.02 12.25
CA GLY A 96 -9.28 30.64 11.68
C GLY A 96 -8.78 29.95 10.40
N ALA A 97 -9.67 29.30 9.65
CA ALA A 97 -9.33 28.66 8.38
C ALA A 97 -9.18 29.72 7.29
N ASP A 98 -7.99 30.32 7.22
CA ASP A 98 -7.70 31.35 6.23
C ASP A 98 -7.58 30.78 4.80
N ALA A 99 -7.48 31.68 3.82
CA ALA A 99 -7.41 31.28 2.42
C ALA A 99 -6.16 30.44 2.09
N ALA A 100 -5.07 30.54 2.86
CA ALA A 100 -3.87 29.74 2.65
C ALA A 100 -4.08 28.30 3.12
N PHE A 101 -4.62 28.15 4.33
CA PHE A 101 -4.99 26.85 4.89
C PHE A 101 -5.99 26.10 3.98
N LEU A 102 -7.04 26.78 3.52
CA LEU A 102 -8.05 26.17 2.65
C LEU A 102 -7.47 25.70 1.30
N ARG A 103 -6.49 26.43 0.73
CA ARG A 103 -5.80 25.99 -0.49
C ARG A 103 -4.96 24.73 -0.26
N ASP A 104 -4.23 24.66 0.85
CA ASP A 104 -3.41 23.49 1.16
C ASP A 104 -4.24 22.27 1.54
N ALA A 105 -5.31 22.47 2.32
CA ALA A 105 -6.29 21.42 2.63
C ALA A 105 -6.94 20.88 1.35
N ARG A 106 -7.37 21.77 0.44
CA ARG A 106 -7.92 21.38 -0.86
C ARG A 106 -6.94 20.55 -1.68
N ARG A 107 -5.65 20.92 -1.71
CA ARG A 107 -4.63 20.15 -2.46
C ARG A 107 -4.52 18.72 -1.91
N ARG A 108 -4.35 18.56 -0.59
CA ARG A 108 -4.22 17.24 0.05
C ARG A 108 -5.43 16.35 -0.20
N GLU A 109 -6.64 16.89 -0.02
CA GLU A 109 -7.85 16.11 -0.24
C GLU A 109 -8.10 15.77 -1.72
N LEU A 110 -7.58 16.58 -2.65
CA LEU A 110 -7.62 16.26 -4.08
C LEU A 110 -6.66 15.14 -4.46
N ASP A 111 -5.45 15.14 -3.89
CA ASP A 111 -4.50 14.05 -4.09
C ASP A 111 -5.08 12.71 -3.58
N GLU A 112 -5.82 12.74 -2.47
CA GLU A 112 -6.51 11.56 -1.94
C GLU A 112 -7.74 11.15 -2.79
N ILE A 113 -8.52 12.11 -3.30
CA ILE A 113 -9.58 11.81 -4.28
C ILE A 113 -8.98 11.11 -5.50
N GLU A 114 -7.86 11.61 -6.01
CA GLU A 114 -7.18 11.05 -7.17
C GLU A 114 -6.71 9.61 -6.90
N ARG A 115 -6.08 9.37 -5.75
CA ARG A 115 -5.65 8.04 -5.33
C ARG A 115 -6.83 7.05 -5.28
N ARG A 116 -7.94 7.44 -4.63
CA ARG A 116 -9.15 6.59 -4.55
C ARG A 116 -9.81 6.40 -5.91
N ARG A 117 -9.77 7.42 -6.78
CA ARG A 117 -10.28 7.32 -8.14
C ARG A 117 -9.52 6.28 -8.94
N ALA A 118 -8.19 6.33 -8.89
CA ALA A 118 -7.33 5.35 -9.55
C ALA A 118 -7.58 3.93 -9.03
N LEU A 119 -7.79 3.79 -7.72
CA LEU A 119 -8.08 2.51 -7.09
C LEU A 119 -9.45 1.95 -7.46
N TYR A 120 -10.53 2.74 -7.30
CA TYR A 120 -11.90 2.27 -7.47
C TYR A 120 -12.34 2.17 -8.93
N LEU A 121 -11.99 3.16 -9.75
CA LEU A 121 -12.42 3.21 -11.15
C LEU A 121 -11.42 2.54 -12.09
N GLY A 122 -10.13 2.50 -11.74
CA GLY A 122 -9.09 2.01 -12.64
C GLY A 122 -9.15 2.72 -14.00
N ASP A 123 -9.30 1.95 -15.08
CA ASP A 123 -9.44 2.46 -16.45
C ASP A 123 -10.92 2.72 -16.85
N HIS A 124 -11.89 2.49 -15.96
CA HIS A 124 -13.32 2.66 -16.29
C HIS A 124 -13.64 4.15 -16.54
N PRO A 125 -14.18 4.51 -17.71
CA PRO A 125 -14.43 5.91 -18.05
C PRO A 125 -15.52 6.51 -17.17
N ARG A 126 -15.32 7.78 -16.79
CA ARG A 126 -16.34 8.56 -16.07
C ARG A 126 -17.56 8.78 -16.94
N ILE A 127 -18.71 8.77 -16.30
CA ILE A 127 -20.00 8.94 -16.94
C ILE A 127 -20.46 10.36 -16.65
N SER A 128 -20.52 11.18 -17.69
CA SER A 128 -20.96 12.56 -17.56
C SER A 128 -22.45 12.64 -17.16
N PRO A 129 -22.81 13.48 -16.18
CA PRO A 129 -24.20 13.69 -15.80
C PRO A 129 -24.95 14.62 -16.77
N VAL A 130 -24.27 15.26 -17.72
CA VAL A 130 -24.83 16.28 -18.62
C VAL A 130 -26.06 15.74 -19.36
N GLY A 131 -27.21 16.39 -19.15
CA GLY A 131 -28.47 16.04 -19.83
C GLY A 131 -29.11 14.73 -19.36
N ARG A 132 -28.60 14.10 -18.30
CA ARG A 132 -29.06 12.80 -17.79
C ARG A 132 -29.79 12.94 -16.44
N THR A 133 -30.51 11.89 -16.05
CA THR A 133 -31.05 11.77 -14.69
C THR A 133 -29.97 11.16 -13.78
N ALA A 134 -29.39 11.95 -12.87
CA ALA A 134 -28.38 11.47 -11.93
C ALA A 134 -29.04 10.94 -10.64
N ILE A 135 -28.83 9.67 -10.32
CA ILE A 135 -29.35 9.02 -9.13
C ILE A 135 -28.20 8.87 -8.12
N VAL A 136 -28.20 9.68 -7.05
CA VAL A 136 -27.19 9.60 -5.98
C VAL A 136 -27.62 8.58 -4.95
N VAL A 137 -26.74 7.63 -4.64
CA VAL A 137 -27.03 6.50 -3.75
C VAL A 137 -26.03 6.42 -2.61
N ASP A 138 -26.55 6.17 -1.40
CA ASP A 138 -25.80 5.85 -0.19
C ASP A 138 -26.51 4.75 0.62
N ASP A 139 -25.85 4.12 1.59
CA ASP A 139 -26.46 3.09 2.46
C ASP A 139 -27.37 3.65 3.57
N GLY A 140 -27.27 4.95 3.84
CA GLY A 140 -28.21 5.71 4.65
C GLY A 140 -27.62 7.09 5.00
N LEU A 141 -28.48 8.02 5.44
CA LEU A 141 -28.00 9.34 5.84
C LEU A 141 -28.27 9.60 7.31
N ALA A 142 -27.20 9.83 8.08
CA ALA A 142 -27.33 10.39 9.43
C ALA A 142 -27.58 11.91 9.36
N THR A 143 -26.58 12.68 8.93
CA THR A 143 -26.64 14.14 8.82
C THR A 143 -26.81 14.66 7.38
N GLY A 144 -26.52 13.82 6.38
CA GLY A 144 -26.69 14.15 4.95
C GLY A 144 -25.65 15.12 4.37
N ALA A 145 -24.62 15.52 5.12
CA ALA A 145 -23.65 16.53 4.68
C ALA A 145 -22.92 16.14 3.39
N THR A 146 -22.40 14.92 3.28
CA THR A 146 -21.69 14.43 2.08
C THR A 146 -22.62 14.37 0.87
N ALA A 147 -23.82 13.82 1.05
CA ALA A 147 -24.84 13.74 0.01
C ALA A 147 -25.23 15.14 -0.51
N LYS A 148 -25.41 16.11 0.38
CA LYS A 148 -25.71 17.51 0.01
C LYS A 148 -24.69 18.09 -0.94
N VAL A 149 -23.40 17.89 -0.67
CA VAL A 149 -22.31 18.40 -1.51
C VAL A 149 -22.29 17.67 -2.87
N ALA A 150 -22.48 16.35 -2.88
CA ALA A 150 -22.58 15.55 -4.09
C ALA A 150 -23.73 16.01 -5.02
N LEU A 151 -24.93 16.23 -4.46
CA LEU A 151 -26.11 16.69 -5.21
C LEU A 151 -25.86 18.06 -5.86
N ARG A 152 -25.28 19.01 -5.12
CA ARG A 152 -24.94 20.34 -5.65
C ARG A 152 -23.91 20.28 -6.78
N ALA A 153 -22.91 19.39 -6.65
CA ALA A 153 -21.88 19.21 -7.68
C ALA A 153 -22.49 18.66 -8.98
N LEU A 154 -23.32 17.61 -8.91
CA LEU A 154 -23.99 17.03 -10.07
C LEU A 154 -24.92 18.04 -10.78
N ARG A 155 -25.59 18.93 -10.02
CA ARG A 155 -26.43 19.98 -10.61
C ARG A 155 -25.61 20.97 -11.42
N ARG A 156 -24.46 21.38 -10.89
CA ARG A 156 -23.53 22.28 -11.59
C ARG A 156 -22.87 21.62 -12.81
N GLN A 157 -22.66 20.30 -12.77
CA GLN A 157 -22.16 19.51 -13.89
C GLN A 157 -23.21 19.25 -14.99
N GLY A 158 -24.43 19.80 -14.86
CA GLY A 158 -25.44 19.77 -15.92
C GLY A 158 -26.39 18.57 -15.88
N ALA A 159 -26.54 17.89 -14.74
CA ALA A 159 -27.60 16.89 -14.57
C ALA A 159 -28.97 17.51 -14.86
N ALA A 160 -29.77 16.86 -15.72
CA ALA A 160 -31.10 17.34 -16.10
C ALA A 160 -32.13 17.13 -14.98
N ARG A 161 -31.95 16.07 -14.19
CA ARG A 161 -32.75 15.74 -13.00
C ARG A 161 -31.87 15.01 -12.01
N ILE A 162 -32.02 15.31 -10.72
CA ILE A 162 -31.26 14.68 -9.65
C ILE A 162 -32.21 13.98 -8.68
N VAL A 163 -31.99 12.67 -8.50
CA VAL A 163 -32.74 11.83 -7.58
C VAL A 163 -31.79 11.39 -6.46
N LEU A 164 -32.13 11.68 -5.22
CA LEU A 164 -31.45 11.08 -4.07
C LEU A 164 -32.20 9.80 -3.68
N ALA A 165 -31.53 8.66 -3.73
CA ALA A 165 -32.11 7.36 -3.39
C ALA A 165 -31.35 6.74 -2.22
N ILE A 166 -32.00 6.65 -1.06
CA ILE A 166 -31.38 6.20 0.19
C ILE A 166 -32.29 5.21 0.93
N PRO A 167 -31.76 4.15 1.55
CA PRO A 167 -32.59 3.21 2.30
C PRO A 167 -33.25 3.83 3.53
N LEU A 168 -32.51 4.62 4.32
CA LEU A 168 -33.03 5.26 5.53
C LEU A 168 -32.38 6.61 5.85
N ALA A 169 -33.12 7.48 6.54
CA ALA A 169 -32.62 8.72 7.14
C ALA A 169 -33.60 9.29 8.19
N PRO A 170 -33.14 10.14 9.15
CA PRO A 170 -34.02 10.92 10.00
C PRO A 170 -34.92 11.86 9.20
N SER A 171 -36.12 12.14 9.71
CA SER A 171 -37.08 13.04 9.06
C SER A 171 -36.50 14.44 8.84
N GLU A 172 -35.72 14.95 9.79
CA GLU A 172 -35.09 16.26 9.76
C GLU A 172 -34.04 16.33 8.63
N THR A 173 -33.25 15.27 8.45
CA THR A 173 -32.26 15.15 7.37
C THR A 173 -32.94 15.07 6.00
N LEU A 174 -34.07 14.34 5.89
CA LEU A 174 -34.83 14.28 4.64
C LEU A 174 -35.41 15.63 4.23
N GLU A 175 -35.92 16.42 5.18
CA GLU A 175 -36.42 17.77 4.91
C GLU A 175 -35.32 18.65 4.31
N ALA A 176 -34.11 18.60 4.87
CA ALA A 176 -32.95 19.31 4.32
C ALA A 176 -32.57 18.83 2.91
N MET A 177 -32.71 17.54 2.61
CA MET A 177 -32.36 16.97 1.30
C MET A 177 -33.39 17.29 0.21
N ARG A 178 -34.67 17.48 0.55
CA ARG A 178 -35.71 17.87 -0.41
C ARG A 178 -35.47 19.23 -1.07
N ALA A 179 -34.68 20.10 -0.44
CA ALA A 179 -34.26 21.37 -1.04
C ALA A 179 -33.10 21.20 -2.05
N GLU A 180 -32.44 20.04 -2.05
CA GLU A 180 -31.18 19.82 -2.78
C GLU A 180 -31.32 18.78 -3.89
N ALA A 181 -32.35 17.95 -3.90
CA ALA A 181 -32.67 16.98 -4.96
C ALA A 181 -34.05 17.26 -5.56
N ASP A 182 -34.24 16.94 -6.84
CA ASP A 182 -35.54 17.09 -7.51
C ASP A 182 -36.53 16.01 -7.02
N GLU A 183 -36.00 14.87 -6.58
CA GLU A 183 -36.76 13.78 -5.97
C GLU A 183 -35.93 13.15 -4.84
N VAL A 184 -36.56 12.83 -3.72
CA VAL A 184 -35.93 12.07 -2.61
C VAL A 184 -36.71 10.79 -2.38
N VAL A 185 -36.09 9.65 -2.66
CA VAL A 185 -36.65 8.31 -2.43
C VAL A 185 -36.00 7.72 -1.18
N CYS A 186 -36.78 7.61 -0.11
CA CYS A 186 -36.36 7.00 1.16
C CYS A 186 -37.30 5.83 1.52
N LEU A 187 -36.76 4.68 1.93
CA LEU A 187 -37.59 3.52 2.32
C LEU A 187 -38.12 3.64 3.75
N ALA A 188 -37.35 4.24 4.67
CA ALA A 188 -37.74 4.33 6.07
C ALA A 188 -37.15 5.54 6.81
N THR A 189 -37.92 6.03 7.80
CA THR A 189 -37.51 7.09 8.72
C THR A 189 -37.66 6.61 10.17
N PRO A 190 -36.75 5.74 10.66
CA PRO A 190 -36.90 5.13 11.97
C PRO A 190 -36.69 6.15 13.11
N ARG A 191 -37.41 5.94 14.21
CA ARG A 191 -37.26 6.67 15.47
C ARG A 191 -37.31 5.68 16.65
N PRO A 192 -36.35 5.72 17.61
CA PRO A 192 -35.15 6.58 17.64
C PRO A 192 -34.12 6.22 16.55
N PHE A 193 -33.34 7.21 16.10
CA PHE A 193 -32.27 7.02 15.10
C PHE A 193 -30.91 7.01 15.81
N HIS A 194 -30.25 5.86 15.86
CA HIS A 194 -28.95 5.70 16.53
C HIS A 194 -27.76 5.68 15.57
N GLY A 195 -28.00 5.39 14.29
CA GLY A 195 -26.97 5.29 13.25
C GLY A 195 -27.45 4.38 12.12
N VAL A 196 -26.84 4.51 10.93
CA VAL A 196 -27.27 3.77 9.73
C VAL A 196 -27.18 2.26 9.94
N GLY A 197 -26.07 1.77 10.51
CA GLY A 197 -25.82 0.33 10.70
C GLY A 197 -26.78 -0.38 11.65
N ALA A 198 -27.45 0.33 12.56
CA ALA A 198 -28.40 -0.26 13.51
C ALA A 198 -29.64 -0.87 12.84
N PHE A 199 -29.87 -0.57 11.56
CA PHE A 199 -31.03 -1.00 10.80
C PHE A 199 -30.71 -2.11 9.77
N TYR A 200 -29.48 -2.63 9.78
CA TYR A 200 -29.01 -3.70 8.90
C TYR A 200 -28.64 -4.94 9.73
N GLY A 201 -28.99 -6.13 9.22
CA GLY A 201 -28.61 -7.41 9.84
C GLY A 201 -27.12 -7.71 9.65
N ASP A 202 -26.59 -7.42 8.47
CA ASP A 202 -25.16 -7.39 8.14
C ASP A 202 -24.78 -5.97 7.68
N PHE A 203 -23.92 -5.33 8.48
CA PHE A 203 -23.34 -4.02 8.21
C PHE A 203 -21.81 -4.04 8.36
N HIS A 204 -21.15 -5.08 7.85
CA HIS A 204 -19.68 -5.10 7.83
C HIS A 204 -19.10 -3.90 7.05
N GLN A 205 -17.88 -3.51 7.39
CA GLN A 205 -17.17 -2.45 6.68
C GLN A 205 -16.60 -2.99 5.38
N LEU A 206 -16.96 -2.38 4.24
CA LEU A 206 -16.41 -2.76 2.96
C LEU A 206 -14.95 -2.34 2.84
N THR A 207 -14.12 -3.26 2.37
CA THR A 207 -12.76 -3.01 1.89
C THR A 207 -12.77 -2.32 0.52
N ASP A 208 -11.61 -1.76 0.14
CA ASP A 208 -11.43 -1.18 -1.19
C ASP A 208 -11.56 -2.27 -2.29
N ASP A 209 -11.07 -3.48 -2.04
CA ASP A 209 -11.15 -4.61 -2.97
C ASP A 209 -12.58 -5.13 -3.16
N GLU A 210 -13.37 -5.23 -2.09
CA GLU A 210 -14.80 -5.57 -2.19
C GLU A 210 -15.56 -4.51 -2.98
N THR A 211 -15.24 -3.23 -2.75
CA THR A 211 -15.82 -2.10 -3.49
C THR A 211 -15.48 -2.20 -4.98
N VAL A 212 -14.21 -2.47 -5.32
CA VAL A 212 -13.76 -2.68 -6.70
C VAL A 212 -14.41 -3.90 -7.33
N ALA A 213 -14.52 -5.02 -6.61
CA ALA A 213 -15.14 -6.25 -7.10
C ALA A 213 -16.63 -6.04 -7.42
N LEU A 214 -17.36 -5.35 -6.55
CA LEU A 214 -18.77 -4.99 -6.77
C LEU A 214 -18.95 -4.07 -7.99
N LEU A 215 -18.08 -3.07 -8.15
CA LEU A 215 -18.11 -2.18 -9.31
C LEU A 215 -17.81 -2.92 -10.61
N ARG A 216 -16.76 -3.78 -10.63
CA ARG A 216 -16.42 -4.61 -11.80
C ARG A 216 -17.56 -5.53 -12.19
N GLN A 217 -18.16 -6.22 -11.22
CA GLN A 217 -19.31 -7.07 -11.47
C GLN A 217 -20.49 -6.29 -12.08
N ALA A 218 -20.72 -5.05 -11.63
CA ALA A 218 -21.78 -4.20 -12.16
C ALA A 218 -21.49 -3.66 -13.58
N TRP A 219 -20.22 -3.38 -13.89
CA TRP A 219 -19.79 -2.99 -15.24
C TRP A 219 -19.88 -4.16 -16.22
N GLU A 220 -19.51 -5.37 -15.80
CA GLU A 220 -19.64 -6.60 -16.59
C GLU A 220 -21.11 -6.98 -16.86
N ALA A 221 -22.00 -6.70 -15.90
CA ALA A 221 -23.43 -7.01 -16.02
C ALA A 221 -24.24 -5.98 -16.83
N SER A 222 -23.67 -4.80 -17.13
CA SER A 222 -24.33 -3.75 -17.91
C SER A 222 -23.94 -3.90 -19.39
N PRO A 223 -24.87 -4.19 -20.32
CA PRO A 223 -24.49 -4.48 -21.71
C PRO A 223 -24.04 -3.21 -22.44
N PRO A 224 -22.83 -3.17 -23.05
CA PRO A 224 -22.55 -2.19 -24.08
C PRO A 224 -23.29 -2.60 -25.35
N ARG A 225 -24.28 -1.80 -25.76
CA ARG A 225 -24.85 -1.89 -27.11
C ARG A 225 -23.81 -1.39 -28.11
N GLY A 226 -23.23 -2.31 -28.89
CA GLY A 226 -22.45 -1.98 -30.09
C GLY A 226 -21.51 -3.11 -30.51
N THR A 227 -21.75 -3.65 -31.70
CA THR A 227 -21.09 -4.80 -32.33
C THR A 227 -19.57 -4.65 -32.57
N GLY A 228 -18.81 -5.69 -32.22
CA GLY A 228 -17.72 -6.22 -33.05
C GLY A 228 -16.51 -5.32 -33.29
N ASP A 229 -15.77 -4.96 -32.25
CA ASP A 229 -14.38 -4.51 -32.36
C ASP A 229 -13.61 -5.02 -31.14
N VAL A 230 -12.42 -5.59 -31.34
CA VAL A 230 -11.49 -5.85 -30.23
C VAL A 230 -11.03 -4.47 -29.77
N GLU A 231 -11.71 -3.92 -28.77
CA GLU A 231 -11.58 -2.51 -28.39
C GLU A 231 -10.13 -2.16 -28.03
N ARG A 232 -9.63 -1.06 -28.58
CA ARG A 232 -8.30 -0.52 -28.27
C ARG A 232 -8.27 -0.11 -26.80
N ARG A 233 -7.60 -0.90 -25.96
CA ARG A 233 -7.42 -0.63 -24.53
C ARG A 233 -6.53 0.60 -24.36
N LYS A 234 -7.03 1.65 -23.72
CA LYS A 234 -6.18 2.76 -23.27
C LYS A 234 -5.32 2.27 -22.10
N VAL A 235 -4.03 2.55 -22.16
CA VAL A 235 -3.04 2.15 -21.16
C VAL A 235 -2.21 3.35 -20.74
N SER A 236 -1.73 3.34 -19.49
CA SER A 236 -0.78 4.33 -18.99
C SER A 236 0.55 3.64 -18.70
N LEU A 237 1.61 4.07 -19.39
CA LEU A 237 2.93 3.46 -19.26
C LEU A 237 3.66 4.08 -18.05
N ALA A 238 3.69 3.32 -16.94
CA ALA A 238 4.48 3.64 -15.76
C ALA A 238 6.00 3.63 -16.07
N PRO A 239 6.83 4.41 -15.34
CA PRO A 239 6.49 5.28 -14.22
C PRO A 239 6.04 6.69 -14.62
N LEU A 240 6.17 7.08 -15.90
CA LEU A 240 5.94 8.46 -16.35
C LEU A 240 4.49 8.74 -16.76
N GLY A 241 3.62 7.73 -16.75
CA GLY A 241 2.19 7.87 -17.04
C GLY A 241 1.90 8.23 -18.51
N LEU A 242 2.73 7.76 -19.45
CA LEU A 242 2.55 8.09 -20.87
C LEU A 242 1.33 7.36 -21.42
N SER A 243 0.43 8.12 -22.07
CA SER A 243 -0.79 7.56 -22.65
C SER A 243 -0.49 6.66 -23.84
N GLY A 244 -1.09 5.46 -23.85
CA GLY A 244 -1.02 4.51 -24.94
C GLY A 244 -2.38 3.91 -25.32
N ASP A 245 -2.50 3.48 -26.56
CA ASP A 245 -3.61 2.70 -27.11
C ASP A 245 -3.02 1.31 -27.46
N LEU A 246 -3.36 0.28 -26.67
CA LEU A 246 -2.93 -1.11 -26.84
C LEU A 246 -4.07 -1.93 -27.48
N GLN A 247 -3.74 -2.69 -28.52
CA GLN A 247 -4.65 -3.67 -29.10
C GLN A 247 -3.97 -5.03 -29.19
N VAL A 248 -4.63 -6.07 -28.68
CA VAL A 248 -4.09 -7.43 -28.63
C VAL A 248 -5.10 -8.37 -29.30
N PRO A 249 -4.90 -8.75 -30.57
CA PRO A 249 -5.71 -9.78 -31.20
C PRO A 249 -5.52 -11.14 -30.53
N ASP A 250 -6.56 -11.98 -30.53
CA ASP A 250 -6.46 -13.36 -30.06
C ASP A 250 -5.37 -14.13 -30.80
N GLY A 251 -4.47 -14.77 -30.04
CA GLY A 251 -3.34 -15.52 -30.61
C GLY A 251 -2.26 -14.64 -31.26
N ALA A 252 -2.10 -13.39 -30.79
CA ALA A 252 -1.08 -12.46 -31.27
C ALA A 252 0.30 -13.13 -31.39
N ARG A 253 0.96 -12.97 -32.55
CA ARG A 253 2.24 -13.62 -32.87
C ARG A 253 3.47 -12.80 -32.50
N GLY A 254 3.27 -11.51 -32.24
CA GLY A 254 4.29 -10.53 -31.91
C GLY A 254 3.62 -9.21 -31.54
N ILE A 255 4.37 -8.31 -30.94
CA ILE A 255 3.91 -6.96 -30.58
C ILE A 255 4.74 -5.91 -31.30
N VAL A 256 4.08 -4.90 -31.89
CA VAL A 256 4.71 -3.78 -32.58
C VAL A 256 4.46 -2.48 -31.83
N VAL A 257 5.53 -1.83 -31.39
CA VAL A 257 5.49 -0.54 -30.68
C VAL A 257 5.74 0.60 -31.66
N PHE A 258 4.86 1.59 -31.66
CA PHE A 258 4.91 2.72 -32.57
C PHE A 258 5.64 3.93 -31.95
N ALA A 259 6.66 4.41 -32.65
CA ALA A 259 7.32 5.68 -32.40
C ALA A 259 6.83 6.71 -33.43
N HIS A 260 5.97 7.62 -33.02
CA HIS A 260 5.45 8.67 -33.89
C HIS A 260 6.51 9.74 -34.20
N GLY A 261 6.28 10.52 -35.25
CA GLY A 261 7.15 11.66 -35.60
C GLY A 261 6.93 12.86 -34.69
N SER A 262 7.87 13.81 -34.73
CA SER A 262 7.83 15.09 -34.03
C SER A 262 6.55 15.86 -34.36
N GLY A 263 5.82 16.33 -33.34
CA GLY A 263 4.54 17.02 -33.50
C GLY A 263 3.34 16.13 -33.84
N SER A 264 3.52 14.80 -33.81
CA SER A 264 2.45 13.81 -33.89
C SER A 264 2.18 13.17 -32.52
N SER A 265 1.23 12.25 -32.45
CA SER A 265 0.84 11.55 -31.22
C SER A 265 0.36 10.14 -31.56
N ARG A 266 -0.03 9.36 -30.55
CA ARG A 266 -0.72 8.08 -30.71
C ARG A 266 -2.02 8.19 -31.51
N LEU A 267 -2.58 9.40 -31.62
CA LEU A 267 -3.80 9.68 -32.38
C LEU A 267 -3.58 9.80 -33.90
N SER A 268 -2.34 9.68 -34.37
CA SER A 268 -1.97 9.82 -35.79
C SER A 268 -2.79 8.88 -36.70
N PRO A 269 -3.63 9.41 -37.62
CA PRO A 269 -4.47 8.58 -38.49
C PRO A 269 -3.67 7.57 -39.31
N ARG A 270 -2.48 7.97 -39.77
CA ARG A 270 -1.58 7.10 -40.54
C ARG A 270 -1.02 5.95 -39.72
N ASN A 271 -0.59 6.21 -38.48
CA ASN A 271 -0.05 5.15 -37.63
C ASN A 271 -1.16 4.23 -37.14
N ARG A 272 -2.36 4.77 -36.88
CA ARG A 272 -3.56 3.98 -36.58
C ARG A 272 -3.92 3.06 -37.73
N ALA A 273 -3.95 3.57 -38.97
CA ALA A 273 -4.23 2.73 -40.13
C ALA A 273 -3.20 1.60 -40.33
N VAL A 274 -1.91 1.88 -40.09
CA VAL A 274 -0.87 0.83 -40.10
C VAL A 274 -1.05 -0.16 -38.96
N ALA A 275 -1.33 0.31 -37.75
CA ALA A 275 -1.59 -0.56 -36.61
C ALA A 275 -2.80 -1.47 -36.86
N ASP A 276 -3.88 -0.93 -37.42
CA ASP A 276 -5.10 -1.68 -37.73
C ASP A 276 -4.84 -2.79 -38.77
N ALA A 277 -4.01 -2.50 -39.78
CA ALA A 277 -3.56 -3.52 -40.73
C ALA A 277 -2.68 -4.60 -40.08
N LEU A 278 -1.85 -4.24 -39.10
CA LEU A 278 -1.04 -5.20 -38.33
C LEU A 278 -1.90 -6.05 -37.38
N ASN A 279 -2.89 -5.43 -36.73
CA ASN A 279 -3.88 -6.11 -35.88
C ASN A 279 -4.70 -7.12 -36.70
N ALA A 280 -5.18 -6.73 -37.88
CA ALA A 280 -5.83 -7.64 -38.84
C ALA A 280 -4.89 -8.77 -39.31
N GLY A 281 -3.57 -8.52 -39.29
CA GLY A 281 -2.52 -9.51 -39.54
C GLY A 281 -2.17 -10.41 -38.34
N GLY A 282 -2.83 -10.26 -37.19
CA GLY A 282 -2.59 -11.05 -35.97
C GLY A 282 -1.35 -10.61 -35.18
N MET A 283 -0.98 -9.33 -35.23
CA MET A 283 0.06 -8.73 -34.40
C MET A 283 -0.59 -7.83 -33.36
N ALA A 284 -0.12 -7.87 -32.11
CA ALA A 284 -0.47 -6.86 -31.13
C ALA A 284 0.20 -5.53 -31.47
N THR A 285 -0.42 -4.41 -31.11
CA THR A 285 0.09 -3.07 -31.41
C THR A 285 -0.02 -2.17 -30.19
N LEU A 286 1.03 -1.38 -29.94
CA LEU A 286 1.04 -0.34 -28.91
C LEU A 286 1.38 1.00 -29.56
N LEU A 287 0.40 1.91 -29.60
CA LEU A 287 0.60 3.30 -30.00
C LEU A 287 0.62 4.15 -28.74
N PHE A 288 1.72 4.83 -28.42
CA PHE A 288 1.79 5.67 -27.24
C PHE A 288 2.44 7.01 -27.53
N ASP A 289 2.17 7.98 -26.66
CA ASP A 289 2.78 9.30 -26.74
C ASP A 289 4.18 9.23 -26.14
N LEU A 290 5.19 9.56 -26.95
CA LEU A 290 6.59 9.52 -26.51
C LEU A 290 6.89 10.57 -25.43
N LEU A 291 6.06 11.62 -25.33
CA LEU A 291 6.22 12.73 -24.39
C LEU A 291 4.88 13.04 -23.72
N GLY A 292 4.91 13.41 -22.44
CA GLY A 292 3.71 13.93 -21.76
C GLY A 292 3.29 15.31 -22.29
N GLU A 293 2.08 15.76 -21.96
CA GLU A 293 1.51 17.02 -22.48
C GLU A 293 2.42 18.24 -22.22
N THR A 294 2.99 18.33 -21.02
CA THR A 294 3.92 19.42 -20.65
C THR A 294 5.25 19.34 -21.38
N GLU A 295 5.72 18.14 -21.69
CA GLU A 295 6.99 17.91 -22.41
C GLU A 295 6.84 18.17 -23.90
N ALA A 296 5.68 17.82 -24.47
CA ALA A 296 5.36 18.06 -25.88
C ALA A 296 5.26 19.57 -26.21
N ALA A 297 5.00 20.42 -25.22
CA ALA A 297 5.01 21.88 -25.38
C ALA A 297 6.43 22.45 -25.61
N ASP A 298 7.49 21.78 -25.13
CA ASP A 298 8.87 22.21 -25.36
C ASP A 298 9.40 21.62 -26.69
N ARG A 299 9.51 22.47 -27.70
CA ARG A 299 10.03 22.08 -29.03
C ARG A 299 11.42 21.44 -28.98
N ARG A 300 12.26 21.72 -27.97
CA ARG A 300 13.57 21.09 -27.84
C ARG A 300 13.46 19.60 -27.54
N LYS A 301 12.50 19.22 -26.68
CA LYS A 301 12.24 17.82 -26.30
C LYS A 301 11.62 17.01 -27.45
N VAL A 302 10.82 17.66 -28.30
CA VAL A 302 10.17 17.04 -29.46
C VAL A 302 11.17 16.55 -30.53
N PHE A 303 12.39 17.07 -30.55
CA PHE A 303 13.47 16.67 -31.46
C PHE A 303 14.65 15.97 -30.76
N ASP A 304 14.54 15.70 -29.46
CA ASP A 304 15.56 15.01 -28.67
C ASP A 304 15.46 13.49 -28.91
N ILE A 305 16.27 12.98 -29.85
CA ILE A 305 16.23 11.58 -30.26
C ILE A 305 16.59 10.62 -29.12
N ASP A 306 17.49 11.02 -28.22
CA ASP A 306 17.91 10.19 -27.10
C ASP A 306 16.79 10.06 -26.07
N LEU A 307 16.12 11.18 -25.75
CA LEU A 307 14.93 11.18 -24.91
C LEU A 307 13.84 10.30 -25.51
N LEU A 308 13.50 10.48 -26.79
CA LEU A 308 12.45 9.68 -27.44
C LEU A 308 12.81 8.18 -27.46
N ALA A 309 14.09 7.84 -27.62
CA ALA A 309 14.56 6.46 -27.56
C ALA A 309 14.45 5.86 -26.14
N GLU A 310 14.73 6.64 -25.09
CA GLU A 310 14.51 6.20 -23.70
C GLU A 310 13.05 5.88 -23.41
N ARG A 311 12.12 6.63 -24.02
CA ARG A 311 10.68 6.41 -23.88
C ARG A 311 10.24 5.10 -24.52
N LEU A 312 10.86 4.73 -25.65
CA LEU A 312 10.66 3.40 -26.27
C LEU A 312 11.26 2.26 -25.44
N VAL A 313 12.41 2.49 -24.80
CA VAL A 313 12.99 1.52 -23.85
C VAL A 313 12.05 1.30 -22.67
N GLN A 314 11.49 2.38 -22.10
CA GLN A 314 10.51 2.29 -21.01
C GLN A 314 9.22 1.60 -21.45
N ALA A 315 8.69 1.89 -22.64
CA ALA A 315 7.54 1.17 -23.20
C ALA A 315 7.83 -0.32 -23.33
N THR A 316 9.05 -0.69 -23.71
CA THR A 316 9.48 -2.10 -23.78
C THR A 316 9.55 -2.76 -22.39
N THR A 317 10.05 -2.04 -21.38
CA THR A 317 10.03 -2.51 -19.98
C THR A 317 8.60 -2.70 -19.47
N TRP A 318 7.71 -1.77 -19.79
CA TRP A 318 6.29 -1.88 -19.45
C TRP A 318 5.63 -3.10 -20.10
N ILE A 319 5.91 -3.36 -21.39
CA ILE A 319 5.46 -4.57 -22.11
C ILE A 319 5.98 -5.84 -21.43
N ALA A 320 7.24 -5.86 -20.99
CA ALA A 320 7.82 -7.02 -20.31
C ALA A 320 7.14 -7.33 -18.97
N ALA A 321 6.57 -6.32 -18.31
CA ALA A 321 5.81 -6.47 -17.07
C ALA A 321 4.35 -6.93 -17.28
N GLN A 322 3.83 -6.92 -18.51
CA GLN A 322 2.48 -7.39 -18.80
C GLN A 322 2.47 -8.92 -19.05
N PRO A 323 1.72 -9.72 -18.26
CA PRO A 323 1.73 -11.19 -18.38
C PRO A 323 1.36 -11.70 -19.77
N ASP A 324 0.40 -11.05 -20.43
CA ASP A 324 -0.13 -11.35 -21.76
C ASP A 324 0.79 -10.92 -22.92
N LEU A 325 1.70 -9.95 -22.69
CA LEU A 325 2.60 -9.42 -23.72
C LEU A 325 4.06 -9.86 -23.56
N SER A 326 4.47 -10.24 -22.35
CA SER A 326 5.87 -10.51 -21.98
C SER A 326 6.58 -11.51 -22.90
N ARG A 327 5.83 -12.52 -23.39
CA ARG A 327 6.33 -13.60 -24.25
C ARG A 327 6.33 -13.27 -25.74
N LEU A 328 5.72 -12.14 -26.15
CA LEU A 328 5.62 -11.77 -27.55
C LEU A 328 6.97 -11.25 -28.10
N PRO A 329 7.39 -11.69 -29.30
CA PRO A 329 8.47 -11.06 -30.04
C PRO A 329 8.17 -9.58 -30.29
N LEU A 330 9.15 -8.72 -30.02
CA LEU A 330 8.99 -7.27 -30.08
C LEU A 330 9.48 -6.71 -31.42
N GLY A 331 8.64 -5.94 -32.09
CA GLY A 331 9.00 -5.10 -33.23
C GLY A 331 8.85 -3.62 -32.91
N LEU A 332 9.66 -2.77 -33.56
CA LEU A 332 9.53 -1.31 -33.47
C LEU A 332 9.14 -0.73 -34.83
N PHE A 333 8.13 0.13 -34.86
CA PHE A 333 7.73 0.88 -36.04
C PHE A 333 7.96 2.38 -35.79
N GLY A 334 8.91 2.98 -36.49
CA GLY A 334 9.23 4.40 -36.38
C GLY A 334 8.79 5.21 -37.60
N ALA A 335 8.14 6.34 -37.36
CA ALA A 335 7.70 7.27 -38.40
C ALA A 335 8.46 8.59 -38.31
N SER A 336 8.97 9.10 -39.45
CA SER A 336 9.72 10.38 -39.51
C SER A 336 10.88 10.40 -38.49
N THR A 337 10.96 11.37 -37.57
CA THR A 337 11.97 11.41 -36.50
C THR A 337 11.88 10.24 -35.51
N GLY A 338 10.69 9.66 -35.32
CA GLY A 338 10.48 8.45 -34.53
C GLY A 338 11.25 7.22 -35.06
N ALA A 339 11.64 7.23 -36.34
CA ALA A 339 12.53 6.20 -36.90
C ALA A 339 13.93 6.23 -36.29
N ALA A 340 14.49 7.42 -36.04
CA ALA A 340 15.78 7.55 -35.39
C ALA A 340 15.71 7.04 -33.94
N ALA A 341 14.64 7.43 -33.22
CA ALA A 341 14.39 6.97 -31.86
C ALA A 341 14.23 5.44 -31.79
N ALA A 342 13.50 4.83 -32.73
CA ALA A 342 13.35 3.38 -32.81
C ALA A 342 14.68 2.65 -33.05
N LEU A 343 15.57 3.21 -33.88
CA LEU A 343 16.88 2.62 -34.15
C LEU A 343 17.84 2.78 -32.95
N VAL A 344 17.83 3.92 -32.28
CA VAL A 344 18.60 4.12 -31.04
C VAL A 344 18.09 3.18 -29.93
N ALA A 345 16.77 3.03 -29.78
CA ALA A 345 16.17 2.10 -28.84
C ALA A 345 16.51 0.63 -29.18
N ALA A 346 16.46 0.24 -30.45
CA ALA A 346 16.86 -1.10 -30.90
C ALA A 346 18.32 -1.40 -30.59
N ALA A 347 19.23 -0.43 -30.77
CA ALA A 347 20.63 -0.57 -30.38
C ALA A 347 20.83 -0.72 -28.86
N LYS A 348 20.00 -0.06 -28.03
CA LYS A 348 20.03 -0.18 -26.56
C LYS A 348 19.45 -1.52 -26.07
N LEU A 349 18.36 -1.98 -26.68
CA LEU A 349 17.61 -3.19 -26.28
C LEU A 349 18.20 -4.50 -26.85
N GLY A 350 19.10 -4.42 -27.81
CA GLY A 350 19.80 -5.58 -28.37
C GLY A 350 18.84 -6.63 -28.93
N GLU A 351 19.08 -7.91 -28.57
CA GLU A 351 18.32 -9.06 -29.10
C GLU A 351 16.83 -9.07 -28.71
N ARG A 352 16.40 -8.22 -27.77
CA ARG A 352 14.98 -8.11 -27.41
C ARG A 352 14.13 -7.61 -28.57
N VAL A 353 14.66 -6.70 -29.40
CA VAL A 353 13.98 -6.19 -30.59
C VAL A 353 14.29 -7.11 -31.77
N ARG A 354 13.25 -7.73 -32.32
CA ARG A 354 13.35 -8.75 -33.37
C ARG A 354 13.17 -8.18 -34.78
N ALA A 355 12.63 -6.98 -34.92
CA ALA A 355 12.49 -6.28 -36.19
C ALA A 355 12.29 -4.78 -36.00
N VAL A 356 12.79 -3.97 -36.93
CA VAL A 356 12.53 -2.53 -37.00
C VAL A 356 11.99 -2.17 -38.39
N VAL A 357 10.97 -1.32 -38.44
CA VAL A 357 10.48 -0.69 -39.68
C VAL A 357 10.53 0.83 -39.51
N SER A 358 11.15 1.51 -40.47
CA SER A 358 11.22 2.98 -40.56
C SER A 358 10.40 3.45 -41.75
N ARG A 359 9.38 4.30 -41.54
CA ARG A 359 8.55 4.87 -42.61
C ARG A 359 8.79 6.37 -42.77
N GLY A 360 9.29 6.77 -43.94
CA GLY A 360 9.61 8.17 -44.27
C GLY A 360 10.57 8.78 -43.24
N GLY A 361 11.41 7.93 -42.65
CA GLY A 361 12.17 8.25 -41.45
C GLY A 361 13.43 9.03 -41.72
N ARG A 362 13.99 9.63 -40.66
CA ARG A 362 15.33 10.22 -40.63
C ARG A 362 16.32 9.33 -39.86
N PRO A 363 16.58 8.08 -40.31
CA PRO A 363 17.44 7.15 -39.58
C PRO A 363 18.88 7.65 -39.46
N ASP A 364 19.31 8.58 -40.31
CA ASP A 364 20.59 9.27 -40.22
C ASP A 364 20.80 9.95 -38.85
N LEU A 365 19.72 10.43 -38.22
CA LEU A 365 19.76 11.07 -36.90
C LEU A 365 20.07 10.10 -35.76
N ALA A 366 20.01 8.77 -35.98
CA ALA A 366 20.45 7.80 -34.98
C ALA A 366 21.98 7.74 -34.82
N GLY A 367 22.73 8.47 -35.66
CA GLY A 367 24.17 8.70 -35.46
C GLY A 367 24.95 7.40 -35.32
N ALA A 368 25.81 7.32 -34.29
CA ALA A 368 26.64 6.15 -34.03
C ALA A 368 25.84 4.88 -33.64
N ALA A 369 24.57 5.02 -33.23
CA ALA A 369 23.75 3.87 -32.84
C ALA A 369 23.45 2.93 -34.01
N LEU A 370 23.42 3.43 -35.25
CA LEU A 370 23.16 2.61 -36.46
C LEU A 370 24.08 1.39 -36.56
N ALA A 371 25.36 1.54 -36.22
CA ALA A 371 26.34 0.45 -36.29
C ALA A 371 26.13 -0.64 -35.23
N ARG A 372 25.29 -0.39 -34.22
CA ARG A 372 24.99 -1.30 -33.10
C ARG A 372 23.61 -1.95 -33.20
N VAL A 373 22.80 -1.60 -34.20
CA VAL A 373 21.46 -2.19 -34.38
C VAL A 373 21.60 -3.62 -34.88
N SER A 374 21.30 -4.61 -34.03
CA SER A 374 21.31 -6.03 -34.42
C SER A 374 19.99 -6.51 -35.06
N ALA A 375 18.91 -5.77 -34.86
CA ALA A 375 17.58 -6.13 -35.34
C ALA A 375 17.45 -5.96 -36.88
N PRO A 376 16.88 -6.94 -37.60
CA PRO A 376 16.55 -6.81 -39.01
C PRO A 376 15.73 -5.55 -39.29
N THR A 377 16.24 -4.68 -40.17
CA THR A 377 15.69 -3.32 -40.36
C THR A 377 15.19 -3.08 -41.79
N LEU A 378 13.93 -2.69 -41.94
CA LEU A 378 13.34 -2.23 -43.19
C LEU A 378 13.17 -0.71 -43.19
N LEU A 379 13.73 -0.04 -44.19
CA LEU A 379 13.55 1.38 -44.46
C LEU A 379 12.57 1.55 -45.63
N ILE A 380 11.48 2.29 -45.44
CA ILE A 380 10.46 2.59 -46.45
C ILE A 380 10.45 4.10 -46.70
N VAL A 381 10.65 4.52 -47.94
CA VAL A 381 10.73 5.94 -48.33
C VAL A 381 9.84 6.22 -49.54
N GLY A 382 9.28 7.43 -49.62
CA GLY A 382 8.48 7.86 -50.76
C GLY A 382 9.35 8.22 -51.96
N GLY A 383 8.94 7.82 -53.16
CA GLY A 383 9.69 8.02 -54.40
C GLY A 383 9.89 9.49 -54.80
N ALA A 384 9.02 10.38 -54.33
CA ALA A 384 9.13 11.83 -54.53
C ALA A 384 9.99 12.53 -53.46
N ASP A 385 10.36 11.83 -52.39
CA ASP A 385 11.18 12.39 -51.29
C ASP A 385 12.67 12.13 -51.52
N HIS A 386 13.21 12.77 -52.56
CA HIS A 386 14.58 12.55 -53.04
C HIS A 386 15.65 12.78 -51.96
N GLN A 387 15.43 13.74 -51.06
CA GLN A 387 16.36 14.02 -49.96
C GLN A 387 16.36 12.89 -48.92
N VAL A 388 15.18 12.45 -48.48
CA VAL A 388 15.07 11.37 -47.48
C VAL A 388 15.51 10.02 -48.06
N ILE A 389 15.33 9.78 -49.36
CA ILE A 389 15.90 8.61 -50.05
C ILE A 389 17.42 8.55 -49.85
N GLU A 390 18.12 9.66 -50.09
CA GLU A 390 19.58 9.68 -49.99
C GLU A 390 20.05 9.48 -48.53
N LEU A 391 19.38 10.12 -47.57
CA LEU A 391 19.67 9.93 -46.15
C LEU A 391 19.41 8.49 -45.68
N ASN A 392 18.37 7.83 -46.20
CA ASN A 392 18.10 6.43 -45.90
C ASN A 392 19.12 5.49 -46.57
N ARG A 393 19.64 5.81 -47.76
CA ARG A 393 20.76 5.06 -48.37
C ARG A 393 22.02 5.13 -47.52
N GLN A 394 22.35 6.33 -47.01
CA GLN A 394 23.49 6.53 -46.11
C GLN A 394 23.33 5.75 -44.79
N ALA A 395 22.14 5.79 -44.19
CA ALA A 395 21.85 5.00 -42.99
C ALA A 395 21.90 3.49 -43.26
N LEU A 396 21.35 3.02 -44.39
CA LEU A 396 21.39 1.62 -44.81
C LEU A 396 22.82 1.10 -44.94
N ALA A 397 23.76 1.92 -45.44
CA ALA A 397 25.17 1.54 -45.52
C ALA A 397 25.79 1.25 -44.15
N ARG A 398 25.31 1.94 -43.10
CA ARG A 398 25.85 1.86 -41.72
C ARG A 398 25.19 0.79 -40.84
N LEU A 399 23.98 0.35 -41.18
CA LEU A 399 23.28 -0.73 -40.46
C LEU A 399 23.98 -2.08 -40.70
N PRO A 400 24.25 -2.89 -39.67
CA PRO A 400 24.78 -4.25 -39.86
C PRO A 400 23.63 -5.24 -40.13
N GLY A 401 23.98 -6.44 -40.61
CA GLY A 401 23.04 -7.55 -40.73
C GLY A 401 21.96 -7.40 -41.81
N ASP A 402 20.81 -8.03 -41.56
CA ASP A 402 19.68 -8.11 -42.48
C ASP A 402 18.93 -6.78 -42.58
N LYS A 403 18.96 -6.18 -43.77
CA LYS A 403 18.47 -4.81 -44.01
C LYS A 403 17.91 -4.65 -45.41
N ALA A 404 16.87 -3.84 -45.54
CA ALA A 404 16.24 -3.54 -46.82
C ALA A 404 15.83 -2.08 -46.92
N LEU A 405 15.94 -1.51 -48.12
CA LEU A 405 15.32 -0.23 -48.48
C LEU A 405 14.25 -0.48 -49.55
N ARG A 406 13.06 0.09 -49.36
CA ARG A 406 11.94 0.04 -50.30
C ARG A 406 11.47 1.46 -50.61
N ILE A 407 11.41 1.77 -51.89
CA ILE A 407 10.96 3.07 -52.39
C ILE A 407 9.55 2.88 -52.94
N VAL A 408 8.57 3.62 -52.40
CA VAL A 408 7.17 3.58 -52.86
C VAL A 408 7.01 4.61 -53.98
N PRO A 409 6.81 4.19 -55.26
CA PRO A 409 6.76 5.13 -56.38
C PRO A 409 5.63 6.14 -56.24
N GLY A 410 5.89 7.41 -56.60
CA GLY A 410 4.89 8.48 -56.57
C GLY A 410 4.48 8.97 -55.17
N ALA A 411 4.97 8.35 -54.10
CA ALA A 411 4.66 8.77 -52.73
C ALA A 411 5.54 9.94 -52.27
N GLY A 412 4.93 10.93 -51.62
CA GLY A 412 5.61 12.00 -50.89
C GLY A 412 6.07 11.58 -49.49
N HIS A 413 6.48 12.55 -48.67
CA HIS A 413 7.05 12.31 -47.34
C HIS A 413 6.08 11.58 -46.38
N LEU A 414 4.78 11.90 -46.47
CA LEU A 414 3.75 11.39 -45.57
C LEU A 414 2.92 10.23 -46.16
N PHE A 415 3.16 9.83 -47.41
CA PHE A 415 2.43 8.78 -48.13
C PHE A 415 0.91 9.05 -48.17
N GLU A 416 0.53 10.27 -48.60
CA GLU A 416 -0.88 10.71 -48.67
C GLU A 416 -1.51 10.44 -50.04
N GLU A 417 -0.68 10.16 -51.05
CA GLU A 417 -1.14 9.80 -52.38
C GLU A 417 -1.87 8.45 -52.37
N ALA A 418 -2.92 8.33 -53.18
CA ALA A 418 -3.80 7.17 -53.19
C ALA A 418 -3.00 5.85 -53.38
N GLY A 419 -3.24 4.87 -52.50
CA GLY A 419 -2.60 3.55 -52.56
C GLY A 419 -1.18 3.49 -51.99
N THR A 420 -0.60 4.61 -51.55
CA THR A 420 0.80 4.63 -51.07
C THR A 420 0.92 4.21 -49.61
N LEU A 421 -0.04 4.59 -48.75
CA LEU A 421 -0.06 4.13 -47.36
C LEU A 421 -0.39 2.64 -47.27
N GLU A 422 -1.26 2.12 -48.14
CA GLU A 422 -1.60 0.70 -48.26
C GLU A 422 -0.36 -0.13 -48.64
N GLN A 423 0.50 0.39 -49.53
CA GLN A 423 1.78 -0.24 -49.83
C GLN A 423 2.71 -0.26 -48.60
N VAL A 424 2.75 0.81 -47.80
CA VAL A 424 3.49 0.82 -46.53
C VAL A 424 2.95 -0.23 -45.57
N MET A 425 1.62 -0.35 -45.43
CA MET A 425 0.98 -1.36 -44.57
C MET A 425 1.38 -2.77 -44.99
N HIS A 426 1.36 -3.06 -46.29
CA HIS A 426 1.75 -4.35 -46.83
C HIS A 426 3.23 -4.67 -46.56
N LEU A 427 4.13 -3.74 -46.90
CA LEU A 427 5.57 -3.89 -46.68
C LEU A 427 5.93 -4.07 -45.20
N ALA A 428 5.32 -3.28 -44.31
CA ALA A 428 5.55 -3.38 -42.86
C ALA A 428 4.96 -4.68 -42.29
N GLY A 429 3.75 -5.05 -42.70
CA GLY A 429 3.09 -6.29 -42.29
C GLY A 429 3.87 -7.53 -42.70
N ASP A 430 4.38 -7.58 -43.93
CA ASP A 430 5.19 -8.70 -44.42
C ASP A 430 6.53 -8.79 -43.69
N TRP A 431 7.18 -7.65 -43.43
CA TRP A 431 8.43 -7.62 -42.68
C TRP A 431 8.25 -8.15 -41.26
N PHE A 432 7.27 -7.62 -40.51
CA PHE A 432 7.01 -8.09 -39.15
C PHE A 432 6.56 -9.55 -39.13
N ARG A 433 5.73 -9.99 -40.08
CA ARG A 433 5.33 -11.39 -40.18
C ARG A 433 6.52 -12.31 -40.43
N ALA A 434 7.45 -11.92 -41.29
CA ALA A 434 8.63 -12.72 -41.58
C ALA A 434 9.62 -12.78 -40.39
N LYS A 435 9.72 -11.71 -39.59
CA LYS A 435 10.75 -11.56 -38.55
C LYS A 435 10.28 -11.85 -37.13
N LEU A 436 8.98 -11.76 -36.86
CA LEU A 436 8.36 -12.00 -35.54
C LEU A 436 7.76 -13.41 -35.39
N CYS A 437 7.91 -14.31 -36.37
CA CYS A 437 7.44 -15.70 -36.24
C CYS A 437 8.17 -16.48 -35.13
N VAL A 438 7.40 -17.03 -34.19
CA VAL A 438 7.83 -18.03 -33.22
C VAL A 438 7.79 -19.41 -33.88
N PRO A 439 8.88 -20.19 -33.97
CA PRO A 439 8.77 -21.60 -34.34
C PRO A 439 8.07 -22.38 -33.22
N PRO A 440 7.21 -23.38 -33.52
CA PRO A 440 6.61 -24.22 -32.50
C PRO A 440 7.70 -24.95 -31.70
N PRO A 441 7.47 -25.27 -30.42
CA PRO A 441 8.52 -25.81 -29.57
C PRO A 441 9.02 -27.14 -30.16
N PRO A 442 10.33 -27.30 -30.43
CA PRO A 442 10.86 -28.60 -30.81
C PRO A 442 10.77 -29.53 -29.60
N GLY A 443 10.22 -30.73 -29.84
CA GLY A 443 10.28 -31.84 -28.91
C GLY A 443 11.70 -32.17 -28.49
N SER A 444 11.79 -32.72 -27.28
CA SER A 444 12.97 -33.28 -26.61
C SER A 444 14.18 -33.57 -27.50
N ALA A 445 15.21 -32.75 -27.39
CA ALA A 445 16.60 -33.19 -27.56
C ALA A 445 17.53 -32.23 -26.82
N THR A 446 18.10 -32.74 -25.74
CA THR A 446 19.15 -32.12 -24.93
C THR A 446 20.44 -31.94 -25.72
N ALA A 447 20.97 -30.71 -25.74
CA ALA A 447 22.40 -30.45 -25.89
C ALA A 447 22.79 -29.34 -24.88
N PRO A 448 23.98 -29.44 -24.24
CA PRO A 448 24.23 -28.80 -22.96
C PRO A 448 24.48 -27.30 -23.12
N ARG A 449 23.67 -26.49 -22.43
CA ARG A 449 23.93 -25.06 -22.19
C ARG A 449 24.89 -24.93 -21.01
N ALA A 450 25.87 -24.04 -21.13
CA ALA A 450 26.70 -23.62 -20.00
C ALA A 450 25.78 -23.19 -18.84
N VAL A 451 26.04 -23.73 -17.65
CA VAL A 451 25.17 -23.59 -16.47
C VAL A 451 25.12 -22.12 -16.05
N ALA A 452 24.00 -21.45 -16.33
CA ALA A 452 23.71 -20.18 -15.67
C ALA A 452 23.46 -20.49 -14.19
N VAL A 453 24.30 -19.93 -13.32
CA VAL A 453 24.14 -20.04 -11.87
C VAL A 453 22.81 -19.37 -11.50
N THR A 454 21.85 -20.16 -11.01
CA THR A 454 20.50 -19.67 -10.63
C THR A 454 20.58 -18.90 -9.31
N ALA A 455 19.56 -18.08 -9.02
CA ALA A 455 19.41 -17.40 -7.72
C ALA A 455 19.49 -18.38 -6.54
N GLN A 456 18.87 -19.55 -6.69
CA GLN A 456 18.92 -20.65 -5.72
C GLN A 456 20.36 -21.14 -5.52
N THR A 457 21.14 -21.35 -6.59
CA THR A 457 22.54 -21.76 -6.47
C THR A 457 23.40 -20.69 -5.79
N ARG A 458 23.15 -19.40 -6.05
CA ARG A 458 23.85 -18.31 -5.35
C ARG A 458 23.44 -18.19 -3.89
N LEU A 459 22.16 -18.41 -3.58
CA LEU A 459 21.64 -18.43 -2.22
C LEU A 459 22.26 -19.57 -1.41
N ALA A 460 22.28 -20.79 -1.97
CA ALA A 460 22.91 -21.94 -1.34
C ALA A 460 24.41 -21.74 -1.09
N ALA A 461 25.11 -21.03 -1.99
CA ALA A 461 26.53 -20.70 -1.81
C ALA A 461 26.77 -19.61 -0.76
N ALA A 462 25.80 -18.72 -0.54
CA ALA A 462 25.89 -17.62 0.44
C ALA A 462 25.28 -17.98 1.81
N ALA A 463 24.52 -19.07 1.89
CA ALA A 463 23.92 -19.56 3.12
C ALA A 463 25.02 -20.04 4.08
N GLU A 464 25.13 -19.37 5.23
CA GLU A 464 26.04 -19.75 6.31
C GLU A 464 25.28 -20.68 7.28
N PRO A 465 25.53 -22.01 7.29
CA PRO A 465 24.80 -22.92 8.16
C PRO A 465 25.00 -22.55 9.62
N LEU A 466 23.90 -22.53 10.37
CA LEU A 466 23.93 -22.24 11.80
C LEU A 466 23.87 -23.55 12.60
N PRO A 467 24.62 -23.67 13.71
CA PRO A 467 24.49 -24.80 14.62
C PRO A 467 23.16 -24.75 15.38
N ASP A 468 22.98 -25.62 16.37
CA ASP A 468 21.82 -25.53 17.25
C ASP A 468 21.76 -24.19 17.99
N ILE A 469 20.55 -23.68 18.27
CA ILE A 469 20.35 -22.36 18.88
C ILE A 469 21.03 -22.28 20.26
N ASP A 470 21.11 -23.41 20.97
CA ASP A 470 21.75 -23.48 22.29
C ASP A 470 23.29 -23.57 22.20
N ASP A 471 23.85 -23.79 21.00
CA ASP A 471 25.30 -23.78 20.77
C ASP A 471 25.82 -22.32 20.78
N PRO A 472 26.85 -21.98 21.58
CA PRO A 472 27.43 -20.63 21.58
C PRO A 472 27.87 -20.12 20.20
N ALA A 473 28.23 -21.01 19.27
CA ALA A 473 28.61 -20.65 17.91
C ALA A 473 27.42 -20.11 17.09
N PHE A 474 26.16 -20.42 17.45
CA PHE A 474 24.98 -19.83 16.82
C PHE A 474 24.99 -18.31 17.00
N ALA A 475 25.09 -17.86 18.25
CA ALA A 475 25.04 -16.43 18.55
C ALA A 475 26.31 -15.70 18.11
N ALA A 476 27.47 -16.36 18.12
CA ALA A 476 28.74 -15.80 17.65
C ALA A 476 28.70 -15.37 16.17
N ALA A 477 27.87 -16.00 15.33
CA ALA A 477 27.68 -15.59 13.94
C ALA A 477 27.20 -14.13 13.79
N PHE A 478 26.54 -13.60 14.83
CA PHE A 478 25.95 -12.26 14.87
C PHE A 478 26.88 -11.19 15.43
N ASP A 479 28.10 -11.52 15.86
CA ASP A 479 29.10 -10.54 16.33
C ASP A 479 29.36 -9.43 15.30
N ARG A 480 29.20 -9.74 14.01
CA ARG A 480 29.35 -8.81 12.89
C ARG A 480 28.32 -7.66 12.85
N TYR A 481 27.28 -7.73 13.67
CA TYR A 481 26.25 -6.69 13.84
C TYR A 481 26.42 -5.94 15.17
N GLY A 482 27.37 -6.36 16.02
CA GLY A 482 27.58 -5.80 17.35
C GLY A 482 28.02 -4.34 17.36
N GLU A 483 28.63 -3.83 16.29
CA GLU A 483 29.00 -2.41 16.15
C GLU A 483 27.79 -1.49 15.90
N ALA A 484 26.64 -2.03 15.49
CA ALA A 484 25.45 -1.24 15.29
C ALA A 484 25.00 -0.62 16.62
N ARG A 485 24.42 0.58 16.54
CA ARG A 485 23.79 1.24 17.68
C ARG A 485 22.46 0.58 18.03
N VAL A 486 21.71 0.18 17.01
CA VAL A 486 20.43 -0.51 17.16
C VAL A 486 20.45 -1.78 16.33
N VAL A 487 20.16 -2.92 16.95
CA VAL A 487 19.94 -4.19 16.24
C VAL A 487 18.48 -4.56 16.35
N LEU A 488 17.77 -4.57 15.23
CA LEU A 488 16.36 -4.94 15.17
C LEU A 488 16.27 -6.41 14.74
N LEU A 489 15.69 -7.24 15.62
CA LEU A 489 15.50 -8.66 15.41
C LEU A 489 14.02 -8.94 15.14
N GLY A 490 13.74 -9.33 13.91
CA GLY A 490 12.40 -9.63 13.42
C GLY A 490 11.89 -11.01 13.79
N GLU A 491 10.65 -11.25 13.44
CA GLU A 491 10.07 -12.59 13.35
C GLU A 491 8.97 -12.62 12.31
N ALA A 492 8.92 -13.68 11.50
CA ALA A 492 7.82 -13.90 10.54
C ALA A 492 6.53 -14.36 11.22
N SER A 493 6.57 -14.66 12.52
CA SER A 493 5.39 -14.94 13.32
C SER A 493 5.57 -14.71 14.81
N HIS A 494 4.57 -14.14 15.49
CA HIS A 494 4.61 -13.97 16.96
C HIS A 494 4.54 -15.27 17.76
N GLY A 495 4.05 -16.36 17.16
CA GLY A 495 3.73 -17.59 17.88
C GLY A 495 4.76 -18.71 17.83
N THR A 496 6.01 -18.42 17.45
CA THR A 496 7.01 -19.43 17.11
C THR A 496 8.19 -19.46 18.09
N SER A 497 8.43 -20.62 18.71
CA SER A 497 9.45 -20.80 19.76
C SER A 497 10.88 -20.60 19.26
N GLU A 498 11.23 -21.12 18.08
CA GLU A 498 12.57 -20.95 17.51
C GLU A 498 12.94 -19.48 17.31
N PHE A 499 11.98 -18.61 16.98
CA PHE A 499 12.23 -17.17 16.83
C PHE A 499 12.54 -16.51 18.17
N TYR A 500 11.80 -16.82 19.25
CA TYR A 500 12.15 -16.33 20.60
C TYR A 500 13.50 -16.86 21.08
N ARG A 501 13.79 -18.14 20.87
CA ARG A 501 15.07 -18.75 21.27
C ARG A 501 16.25 -18.15 20.50
N ALA A 502 16.10 -17.93 19.20
CA ALA A 502 17.12 -17.27 18.38
C ALA A 502 17.34 -15.82 18.81
N ARG A 503 16.26 -15.03 18.96
CA ARG A 503 16.33 -13.66 19.47
C ARG A 503 17.00 -13.60 20.85
N THR A 504 16.68 -14.55 21.72
CA THR A 504 17.32 -14.71 23.04
C THR A 504 18.83 -14.94 22.89
N ALA A 505 19.26 -15.95 22.12
CA ALA A 505 20.68 -16.27 21.97
C ALA A 505 21.48 -15.09 21.40
N ILE A 506 20.95 -14.42 20.37
CA ILE A 506 21.58 -13.25 19.76
C ILE A 506 21.66 -12.10 20.76
N THR A 507 20.56 -11.79 21.44
CA THR A 507 20.49 -10.67 22.39
C THR A 507 21.44 -10.88 23.57
N ARG A 508 21.52 -12.10 24.11
CA ARG A 508 22.49 -12.47 25.16
C ARG A 508 23.92 -12.18 24.72
N ARG A 509 24.29 -12.62 23.52
CA ARG A 509 25.62 -12.38 22.95
C ARG A 509 25.92 -10.90 22.78
N LEU A 510 24.95 -10.12 22.29
CA LEU A 510 25.08 -8.67 22.12
C LEU A 510 25.26 -7.95 23.46
N ILE A 511 24.53 -8.35 24.50
CA ILE A 511 24.69 -7.83 25.86
C ILE A 511 26.08 -8.19 26.42
N GLU A 512 26.43 -9.47 26.40
CA GLU A 512 27.63 -9.99 27.04
C GLU A 512 28.93 -9.51 26.37
N GLN A 513 28.93 -9.29 25.05
CA GLN A 513 30.16 -9.05 24.27
C GLN A 513 30.22 -7.69 23.56
N HIS A 514 29.08 -7.05 23.30
CA HIS A 514 29.02 -5.85 22.45
C HIS A 514 28.44 -4.62 23.14
N GLY A 515 28.19 -4.71 24.46
CA GLY A 515 27.79 -3.58 25.30
C GLY A 515 26.36 -3.11 25.08
N PHE A 516 25.45 -4.01 24.70
CA PHE A 516 24.03 -3.67 24.61
C PHE A 516 23.41 -3.60 26.01
N GLU A 517 22.75 -2.49 26.31
CA GLU A 517 22.22 -2.18 27.64
C GLU A 517 20.69 -1.99 27.64
N ILE A 518 20.06 -2.04 26.46
CA ILE A 518 18.61 -1.92 26.28
C ILE A 518 18.08 -3.12 25.49
N VAL A 519 17.02 -3.75 26.01
CA VAL A 519 16.15 -4.66 25.27
C VAL A 519 14.80 -4.00 25.12
N ALA A 520 14.48 -3.54 23.92
CA ALA A 520 13.20 -2.93 23.59
C ALA A 520 12.32 -3.93 22.86
N VAL A 521 11.04 -4.04 23.22
CA VAL A 521 10.13 -5.04 22.64
C VAL A 521 8.83 -4.40 22.17
N GLU A 522 8.19 -5.02 21.18
CA GLU A 522 6.83 -4.70 20.69
C GLU A 522 5.76 -5.11 21.72
N ALA A 523 5.87 -4.52 22.91
CA ALA A 523 4.94 -4.67 24.02
C ALA A 523 4.55 -3.30 24.55
N ASP A 524 3.41 -3.23 25.21
CA ASP A 524 2.96 -2.05 25.91
C ASP A 524 4.00 -1.58 26.95
N TRP A 525 4.29 -0.28 26.95
CA TRP A 525 5.22 0.34 27.90
C TRP A 525 4.98 -0.07 29.37
N PRO A 526 3.76 0.08 29.94
CA PRO A 526 3.53 -0.25 31.34
C PRO A 526 3.66 -1.76 31.64
N ASP A 527 3.29 -2.63 30.71
CA ASP A 527 3.37 -4.09 30.90
C ASP A 527 4.83 -4.55 30.91
N ALA A 528 5.64 -4.02 29.98
CA ALA A 528 7.07 -4.26 29.94
C ALA A 528 7.80 -3.68 31.16
N ALA A 529 7.31 -2.59 31.76
CA ALA A 529 7.87 -2.03 33.00
C ALA A 529 7.77 -3.00 34.19
N ALA A 530 6.80 -3.93 34.20
CA ALA A 530 6.74 -4.99 35.19
C ALA A 530 7.91 -5.99 35.05
N ILE A 531 8.22 -6.38 33.81
CA ILE A 531 9.39 -7.22 33.50
C ILE A 531 10.68 -6.46 33.84
N ASP A 532 10.77 -5.19 33.46
CA ASP A 532 11.94 -4.35 33.74
C ASP A 532 12.27 -4.28 35.23
N ARG A 533 11.27 -4.00 36.06
CA ARG A 533 11.42 -4.00 37.52
C ARG A 533 11.92 -5.36 38.01
N HIS A 534 11.38 -6.45 37.48
CA HIS A 534 11.81 -7.80 37.81
C HIS A 534 13.28 -8.06 37.40
N VAL A 535 13.68 -7.74 36.17
CA VAL A 535 15.03 -8.05 35.68
C VAL A 535 16.08 -7.10 36.23
N ARG A 536 15.75 -5.86 36.59
CA ARG A 536 16.67 -4.90 37.22
C ARG A 536 16.65 -4.93 38.75
N LEU A 537 16.01 -5.93 39.34
CA LEU A 537 15.97 -6.18 40.79
C LEU A 537 15.34 -5.02 41.58
N LYS A 538 14.40 -4.29 40.97
CA LYS A 538 13.62 -3.25 41.63
C LYS A 538 12.48 -3.88 42.45
N PRO A 539 11.94 -3.17 43.47
CA PRO A 539 10.79 -3.66 44.23
C PRO A 539 9.60 -3.98 43.33
N HIS A 540 8.95 -5.11 43.61
CA HIS A 540 7.72 -5.48 42.93
C HIS A 540 6.63 -4.43 43.20
N ARG A 541 5.87 -4.10 42.16
CA ARG A 541 4.73 -3.20 42.22
C ARG A 541 3.54 -3.93 41.60
N GLU A 542 2.46 -4.02 42.37
CA GLU A 542 1.22 -4.60 41.87
C GLU A 542 0.59 -3.66 40.83
N MET A 543 0.18 -4.20 39.69
CA MET A 543 -0.47 -3.46 38.61
C MET A 543 -1.93 -3.88 38.48
N THR A 544 -2.80 -2.91 38.18
CA THR A 544 -4.23 -3.16 37.92
C THR A 544 -4.63 -2.48 36.59
N PRO A 545 -4.94 -3.25 35.53
CA PRO A 545 -4.92 -4.72 35.45
C PRO A 545 -3.50 -5.32 35.52
N PRO A 546 -3.35 -6.62 35.82
CA PRO A 546 -2.05 -7.29 35.77
C PRO A 546 -1.45 -7.26 34.36
N PRO A 547 -0.11 -7.24 34.22
CA PRO A 547 0.55 -7.14 32.92
C PRO A 547 0.31 -8.40 32.07
N PHE A 548 0.26 -8.21 30.75
CA PHE A 548 0.09 -9.24 29.72
C PHE A 548 -1.18 -10.08 29.90
N THR A 549 -2.26 -9.43 30.35
CA THR A 549 -3.59 -10.06 30.47
C THR A 549 -4.55 -9.67 29.35
N ARG A 550 -4.14 -8.76 28.47
CA ARG A 550 -4.84 -8.41 27.22
C ARG A 550 -4.50 -9.40 26.12
N PHE A 551 -5.38 -9.55 25.14
CA PHE A 551 -5.06 -10.39 23.99
C PHE A 551 -3.94 -9.74 23.15
N PRO A 552 -3.05 -10.57 22.55
CA PRO A 552 -2.87 -11.98 22.85
C PRO A 552 -2.20 -12.19 24.21
N THR A 553 -2.79 -13.03 25.07
CA THR A 553 -2.28 -13.24 26.44
C THR A 553 -1.00 -14.10 26.50
N TRP A 554 -0.48 -14.55 25.35
CA TRP A 554 0.58 -15.56 25.24
C TRP A 554 1.86 -15.03 24.59
N MET A 555 1.80 -13.91 23.86
CA MET A 555 2.92 -13.40 23.06
C MET A 555 4.14 -13.06 23.92
N TRP A 556 3.94 -12.37 25.04
CA TRP A 556 5.01 -12.06 26.00
C TRP A 556 4.97 -12.95 27.25
N ARG A 557 3.95 -13.80 27.36
CA ARG A 557 3.68 -14.65 28.52
C ARG A 557 3.78 -16.14 28.15
N ASN A 558 4.97 -16.53 27.72
CA ASN A 558 5.30 -17.89 27.32
C ASN A 558 6.62 -18.35 27.98
N THR A 559 6.92 -19.64 27.85
CA THR A 559 8.11 -20.26 28.45
C THR A 559 9.43 -19.70 27.92
N ASP A 560 9.49 -19.25 26.66
CA ASP A 560 10.72 -18.74 26.05
C ASP A 560 11.07 -17.34 26.57
N VAL A 561 10.06 -16.46 26.72
CA VAL A 561 10.22 -15.13 27.34
C VAL A 561 10.53 -15.27 28.83
N ASP A 562 9.88 -16.19 29.54
CA ASP A 562 10.20 -16.48 30.94
C ASP A 562 11.66 -16.97 31.10
N ALA A 563 12.14 -17.83 30.21
CA ALA A 563 13.54 -18.27 30.21
C ALA A 563 14.51 -17.09 30.00
N PHE A 564 14.21 -16.21 29.05
CA PHE A 564 15.03 -15.03 28.81
C PHE A 564 15.04 -14.06 29.99
N THR A 565 13.89 -13.73 30.56
CA THR A 565 13.79 -12.80 31.70
C THR A 565 14.46 -13.35 32.96
N ARG A 566 14.38 -14.67 33.22
CA ARG A 566 15.16 -15.33 34.29
C ARG A 566 16.66 -15.20 34.08
N TRP A 567 17.14 -15.41 32.85
CA TRP A 567 18.56 -15.20 32.53
C TRP A 567 18.96 -13.74 32.71
N LEU A 568 18.18 -12.79 32.18
CA LEU A 568 18.48 -11.36 32.24
C LEU A 568 18.53 -10.85 33.69
N ARG A 569 17.61 -11.34 34.53
CA ARG A 569 17.63 -11.06 35.96
C ARG A 569 18.90 -11.58 36.65
N ALA A 570 19.32 -12.81 36.33
CA ALA A 570 20.54 -13.38 36.89
C ALA A 570 21.78 -12.57 36.47
N TYR A 571 21.89 -12.24 35.18
CA TYR A 571 22.97 -11.42 34.63
C TYR A 571 23.01 -10.02 35.29
N ASN A 572 21.88 -9.32 35.38
CA ASN A 572 21.78 -8.03 36.06
C ASN A 572 22.09 -8.09 37.56
N GLY A 573 21.97 -9.27 38.19
CA GLY A 573 22.34 -9.48 39.59
C GLY A 573 23.84 -9.44 39.84
N GLU A 574 24.65 -9.64 38.80
CA GLU A 574 26.11 -9.53 38.85
C GLU A 574 26.59 -8.09 38.60
N LEU A 575 25.70 -7.21 38.12
CA LEU A 575 26.01 -5.84 37.73
C LEU A 575 25.65 -4.82 38.82
N SER A 576 26.38 -3.69 38.79
CA SER A 576 26.03 -2.51 39.59
C SER A 576 24.69 -1.93 39.14
N ALA A 577 23.95 -1.26 40.03
CA ALA A 577 22.59 -0.80 39.74
C ALA A 577 22.48 0.11 38.50
N GLY A 578 23.52 0.89 38.19
CA GLY A 578 23.57 1.77 37.02
C GLY A 578 23.93 1.07 35.71
N ASP A 579 24.53 -0.12 35.76
CA ASP A 579 24.98 -0.87 34.58
C ASP A 579 23.99 -1.97 34.17
N ARG A 580 22.88 -2.12 34.91
CA ARG A 580 21.89 -3.17 34.65
C ARG A 580 21.16 -2.90 33.33
N VAL A 581 21.07 -3.93 32.52
CA VAL A 581 20.35 -3.93 31.25
C VAL A 581 18.86 -3.69 31.50
N ALA A 582 18.30 -2.72 30.79
CA ALA A 582 16.89 -2.35 30.89
C ALA A 582 16.02 -3.10 29.88
N PHE A 583 14.76 -3.32 30.25
CA PHE A 583 13.75 -3.94 29.40
C PHE A 583 12.62 -2.93 29.17
N HIS A 584 12.31 -2.57 27.92
CA HIS A 584 11.33 -1.52 27.63
C HIS A 584 10.30 -1.98 26.60
N GLY A 585 9.05 -1.63 26.83
CA GLY A 585 8.01 -1.72 25.81
C GLY A 585 8.12 -0.54 24.85
N LEU A 586 7.69 -0.70 23.61
CA LEU A 586 7.65 0.37 22.62
C LEU A 586 6.23 0.75 22.21
N ASP A 587 5.25 -0.11 22.51
CA ASP A 587 3.88 -0.04 21.98
C ASP A 587 2.93 0.81 22.86
N LEU A 588 1.75 1.14 22.32
CA LEU A 588 0.86 2.19 22.86
C LEU A 588 -0.56 1.78 23.24
N TYR A 589 -0.89 0.48 23.34
CA TYR A 589 -2.26 0.04 23.53
C TYR A 589 -2.78 0.23 24.96
N ASN A 590 -1.94 0.10 25.99
CA ASN A 590 -2.37 0.11 27.40
C ASN A 590 -2.51 1.51 28.03
N MET A 591 -3.43 2.31 27.47
CA MET A 591 -3.75 3.66 27.96
C MET A 591 -4.16 3.67 29.45
N ARG A 592 -4.96 2.70 29.89
CA ARG A 592 -5.46 2.62 31.27
C ARG A 592 -4.33 2.46 32.27
N ALA A 593 -3.41 1.53 32.05
CA ALA A 593 -2.27 1.34 32.94
C ALA A 593 -1.34 2.57 32.89
N SER A 594 -1.14 3.18 31.73
CA SER A 594 -0.32 4.40 31.62
C SER A 594 -0.90 5.59 32.39
N MET A 595 -2.22 5.82 32.35
CA MET A 595 -2.85 6.84 33.19
C MET A 595 -2.65 6.55 34.68
N ALA A 596 -2.78 5.28 35.09
CA ALA A 596 -2.56 4.87 36.49
C ALA A 596 -1.11 5.12 36.95
N GLU A 597 -0.12 4.83 36.10
CA GLU A 597 1.29 5.09 36.41
C GLU A 597 1.60 6.58 36.54
N VAL A 598 1.04 7.43 35.67
CA VAL A 598 1.17 8.89 35.78
C VAL A 598 0.61 9.41 37.09
N LEU A 599 -0.63 9.01 37.42
CA LEU A 599 -1.30 9.45 38.66
C LEU A 599 -0.52 9.00 39.90
N ALA A 600 -0.05 7.75 39.91
CA ALA A 600 0.65 7.21 41.06
C ALA A 600 2.04 7.82 41.25
N TYR A 601 2.71 8.27 40.19
CA TYR A 601 3.93 9.09 40.31
C TYR A 601 3.61 10.48 40.90
N LEU A 602 2.60 11.16 40.36
CA LEU A 602 2.19 12.48 40.83
C LEU A 602 1.73 12.46 42.30
N ASP A 603 1.05 11.41 42.74
CA ASP A 603 0.67 11.25 44.16
C ASP A 603 1.88 11.25 45.11
N GLY A 604 3.03 10.76 44.65
CA GLY A 604 4.26 10.75 45.43
C GLY A 604 5.02 12.08 45.41
N VAL A 605 4.96 12.83 44.30
CA VAL A 605 5.85 13.98 44.04
C VAL A 605 5.12 15.33 44.08
N ASP A 606 3.88 15.40 43.58
CA ASP A 606 3.06 16.61 43.54
C ASP A 606 1.56 16.25 43.66
N PRO A 607 1.05 16.03 44.89
CA PRO A 607 -0.33 15.61 45.13
C PRO A 607 -1.39 16.61 44.63
N LEU A 608 -1.04 17.89 44.52
CA LEU A 608 -1.94 18.91 43.98
C LEU A 608 -2.13 18.71 42.47
N THR A 609 -1.03 18.53 41.73
CA THR A 609 -1.09 18.18 40.30
C THR A 609 -1.72 16.81 40.09
N ALA A 610 -1.54 15.87 41.03
CA ALA A 610 -2.20 14.56 40.98
C ALA A 610 -3.74 14.68 41.07
N ALA A 611 -4.26 15.60 41.89
CA ALA A 611 -5.69 15.87 41.96
C ALA A 611 -6.21 16.47 40.64
N GLU A 612 -5.51 17.46 40.08
CA GLU A 612 -5.86 18.03 38.78
C GLU A 612 -5.81 17.00 37.65
N ALA A 613 -4.78 16.13 37.64
CA ALA A 613 -4.64 15.09 36.63
C ALA A 613 -5.80 14.05 36.71
N ARG A 614 -6.31 13.74 37.90
CA ARG A 614 -7.50 12.89 38.06
C ARG A 614 -8.74 13.54 37.46
N ASP A 615 -8.95 14.83 37.72
CA ASP A 615 -10.09 15.57 37.16
C ASP A 615 -10.01 15.63 35.63
N ARG A 616 -8.79 15.83 35.09
CA ARG A 616 -8.53 15.87 33.65
C ARG A 616 -8.67 14.50 32.97
N TYR A 617 -8.27 13.41 33.63
CA TYR A 617 -8.52 12.04 33.15
C TYR A 617 -9.95 11.55 33.38
N ALA A 618 -10.77 12.23 34.19
CA ALA A 618 -12.13 11.80 34.51
C ALA A 618 -13.02 11.63 33.27
N CYS A 619 -12.75 12.41 32.22
CA CYS A 619 -13.49 12.32 30.97
C CYS A 619 -13.11 11.08 30.12
N MET A 620 -11.95 10.46 30.38
CA MET A 620 -11.50 9.19 29.80
C MET A 620 -12.00 7.97 30.60
N ALA A 621 -12.36 8.15 31.87
CA ALA A 621 -12.76 7.07 32.77
C ALA A 621 -13.90 6.16 32.22
N PRO A 622 -14.94 6.67 31.53
CA PRO A 622 -15.98 5.83 30.93
C PRO A 622 -15.46 4.89 29.82
N TRP A 623 -14.30 5.21 29.23
CA TRP A 623 -13.72 4.54 28.08
C TRP A 623 -12.49 3.69 28.43
N ASN A 624 -12.10 3.63 29.70
CA ASN A 624 -10.93 2.88 30.16
C ASN A 624 -10.96 1.39 29.82
N ASN A 625 -12.17 0.84 29.63
CA ASN A 625 -12.40 -0.56 29.26
C ASN A 625 -13.03 -0.70 27.85
N ALA A 626 -13.10 0.40 27.08
CA ALA A 626 -13.55 0.44 25.68
C ALA A 626 -12.99 1.67 24.92
N PRO A 627 -11.66 1.84 24.76
CA PRO A 627 -11.03 2.95 24.02
C PRO A 627 -11.50 3.17 22.55
N ALA A 628 -11.85 2.13 21.80
CA ALA A 628 -12.54 2.16 20.53
C ALA A 628 -13.92 2.81 20.66
N GLY A 629 -14.63 2.57 21.77
CA GLY A 629 -15.85 3.31 22.11
C GLY A 629 -15.60 4.81 22.20
N TYR A 630 -14.44 5.23 22.75
CA TYR A 630 -14.01 6.62 22.74
C TYR A 630 -13.76 7.14 21.33
N GLY A 631 -13.03 6.39 20.49
CA GLY A 631 -12.80 6.76 19.10
C GLY A 631 -14.12 6.99 18.34
N ARG A 632 -15.15 6.17 18.58
CA ARG A 632 -16.51 6.36 18.01
C ARG A 632 -17.22 7.59 18.60
N ALA A 633 -17.12 7.81 19.91
CA ALA A 633 -17.73 8.95 20.58
C ALA A 633 -17.12 10.29 20.14
N ALA A 634 -15.80 10.31 19.89
CA ALA A 634 -15.05 11.47 19.39
C ALA A 634 -15.47 11.91 17.97
N LEU A 635 -16.20 11.07 17.22
CA LEU A 635 -16.71 11.36 15.87
C LEU A 635 -18.06 12.11 15.84
N SER A 636 -18.72 12.25 16.99
CA SER A 636 -20.03 12.90 17.08
C SER A 636 -19.88 14.43 17.18
N GLU A 637 -20.75 15.21 16.52
CA GLU A 637 -20.70 16.69 16.54
C GLU A 637 -20.69 17.23 17.98
N GLY A 638 -19.61 17.91 18.36
CA GLY A 638 -19.45 18.59 19.65
C GLY A 638 -18.37 18.04 20.58
N TYR A 639 -17.69 16.94 20.24
CA TYR A 639 -16.86 16.23 21.22
C TYR A 639 -15.38 16.06 20.87
N ALA A 640 -14.60 17.13 21.13
CA ALA A 640 -13.21 17.02 21.57
C ALA A 640 -13.16 16.96 23.11
N ILE A 641 -13.72 15.91 23.72
CA ILE A 641 -14.01 15.89 25.19
C ILE A 641 -12.73 16.02 26.01
N CYS A 642 -11.67 15.31 25.62
CA CYS A 642 -10.53 15.05 26.50
C CYS A 642 -9.16 15.41 25.93
N GLU A 643 -9.04 15.67 24.63
CA GLU A 643 -7.75 15.91 23.97
C GLU A 643 -6.96 17.04 24.64
N ARG A 644 -7.62 18.18 24.89
CA ARG A 644 -7.00 19.33 25.56
C ARG A 644 -6.54 18.99 26.98
N GLU A 645 -7.33 18.20 27.71
CA GLU A 645 -7.05 17.84 29.09
C GLU A 645 -5.95 16.76 29.21
N VAL A 646 -5.91 15.80 28.28
CA VAL A 646 -4.86 14.78 28.21
C VAL A 646 -3.52 15.40 27.81
N VAL A 647 -3.53 16.29 26.81
CA VAL A 647 -2.32 17.02 26.39
C VAL A 647 -1.81 17.95 27.49
N SER A 648 -2.69 18.60 28.24
CA SER A 648 -2.29 19.53 29.30
C SER A 648 -1.54 18.83 30.44
N ILE A 649 -1.88 17.59 30.77
CA ILE A 649 -1.13 16.79 31.77
C ILE A 649 0.31 16.55 31.31
N LEU A 650 0.52 16.14 30.05
CA LEU A 650 1.87 15.97 29.50
C LEU A 650 2.64 17.30 29.52
N VAL A 651 1.99 18.40 29.14
CA VAL A 651 2.60 19.74 29.16
C VAL A 651 3.02 20.13 30.57
N ASP A 652 2.19 19.86 31.58
CA ASP A 652 2.50 20.21 32.97
C ASP A 652 3.66 19.37 33.53
N LEU A 653 3.69 18.05 33.25
CA LEU A 653 4.82 17.18 33.59
C LEU A 653 6.13 17.66 32.95
N VAL A 654 6.10 18.03 31.67
CA VAL A 654 7.29 18.52 30.94
C VAL A 654 7.72 19.90 31.46
N ARG A 655 6.78 20.80 31.77
CA ARG A 655 7.10 22.14 32.31
C ARG A 655 7.73 22.06 33.69
N LYS A 656 7.26 21.16 34.54
CA LYS A 656 7.77 20.95 35.89
C LYS A 656 8.92 19.92 35.95
N ALA A 657 9.38 19.43 34.80
CA ALA A 657 10.40 18.39 34.72
C ALA A 657 11.71 18.78 35.42
N ALA A 658 12.11 20.06 35.37
CA ALA A 658 13.30 20.54 36.08
C ALA A 658 13.16 20.48 37.60
N ASP A 659 11.96 20.74 38.13
CA ASP A 659 11.66 20.71 39.57
C ASP A 659 11.53 19.26 40.08
N TYR A 660 10.95 18.37 39.26
CA TYR A 660 10.77 16.95 39.59
C TYR A 660 12.04 16.12 39.41
N ALA A 661 12.90 16.44 38.44
CA ALA A 661 14.13 15.70 38.15
C ALA A 661 15.16 15.76 39.29
N ALA A 662 15.03 16.74 40.19
CA ALA A 662 15.88 16.86 41.37
C ALA A 662 15.66 15.76 42.42
N GLN A 663 14.57 14.98 42.32
CA GLN A 663 14.23 13.90 43.25
C GLN A 663 14.57 12.51 42.67
N ASP A 664 14.09 12.18 41.47
CA ASP A 664 14.37 10.93 40.75
C ASP A 664 14.13 11.09 39.23
N GLY A 665 15.21 11.23 38.46
CA GLY A 665 15.13 11.44 37.01
C GLY A 665 14.62 10.24 36.22
N GLU A 666 14.76 9.01 36.74
CA GLU A 666 14.30 7.80 36.05
C GLU A 666 12.79 7.61 36.23
N SER A 667 12.28 7.79 37.45
CA SER A 667 10.84 7.76 37.71
C SER A 667 10.09 8.89 36.97
N LEU A 668 10.70 10.08 36.85
CA LEU A 668 10.15 11.16 36.03
C LEU A 668 10.10 10.78 34.55
N PHE A 669 11.15 10.13 34.02
CA PHE A 669 11.17 9.67 32.64
C PHE A 669 10.05 8.65 32.37
N ASP A 670 9.87 7.67 33.25
CA ASP A 670 8.82 6.67 33.16
C ASP A 670 7.41 7.30 33.20
N ALA A 671 7.16 8.22 34.13
CA ALA A 671 5.90 8.95 34.22
C ALA A 671 5.65 9.83 32.97
N THR A 672 6.68 10.52 32.48
CA THR A 672 6.58 11.36 31.27
C THR A 672 6.31 10.50 30.04
N GLN A 673 6.94 9.33 29.93
CA GLN A 673 6.73 8.41 28.82
C GLN A 673 5.32 7.80 28.84
N ASN A 674 4.80 7.43 30.01
CA ASN A 674 3.39 7.03 30.16
C ASN A 674 2.42 8.16 29.77
N ALA A 675 2.70 9.42 30.15
CA ALA A 675 1.86 10.55 29.74
C ALA A 675 1.87 10.78 28.22
N ARG A 676 3.02 10.59 27.55
CA ARG A 676 3.11 10.62 26.08
C ARG A 676 2.32 9.49 25.44
N LEU A 677 2.42 8.28 25.99
CA LEU A 677 1.63 7.14 25.52
C LEU A 677 0.13 7.46 25.57
N VAL A 678 -0.38 8.06 26.65
CA VAL A 678 -1.80 8.43 26.73
C VAL A 678 -2.20 9.43 25.64
N VAL A 679 -1.35 10.42 25.33
CA VAL A 679 -1.58 11.38 24.23
C VAL A 679 -1.59 10.67 22.87
N ASP A 680 -0.61 9.82 22.61
CA ASP A 680 -0.48 9.12 21.32
C ASP A 680 -1.56 8.06 21.14
N ALA A 681 -1.96 7.37 22.21
CA ALA A 681 -3.05 6.41 22.23
C ALA A 681 -4.40 7.08 21.98
N GLU A 682 -4.67 8.25 22.56
CA GLU A 682 -5.89 9.02 22.29
C GLU A 682 -6.02 9.33 20.79
N ARG A 683 -4.92 9.83 20.19
CA ARG A 683 -4.85 10.10 18.75
C ARG A 683 -5.01 8.84 17.91
N TYR A 684 -4.37 7.75 18.32
CA TYR A 684 -4.47 6.46 17.66
C TYR A 684 -5.92 5.96 17.61
N TYR A 685 -6.63 5.94 18.74
CA TYR A 685 -8.02 5.46 18.81
C TYR A 685 -8.98 6.36 18.02
N ARG A 686 -8.69 7.65 17.90
CA ARG A 686 -9.43 8.56 17.02
C ARG A 686 -9.18 8.24 15.55
N ALA A 687 -7.90 8.14 15.15
CA ALA A 687 -7.48 7.86 13.78
C ALA A 687 -7.96 6.49 13.27
N MET A 688 -8.13 5.51 14.17
CA MET A 688 -8.64 4.17 13.86
C MET A 688 -9.97 4.19 13.08
N TYR A 689 -10.80 5.23 13.25
CA TYR A 689 -12.07 5.36 12.53
C TYR A 689 -11.99 6.17 11.21
N HIS A 690 -10.83 6.76 10.91
CA HIS A 690 -10.59 7.59 9.72
C HIS A 690 -9.80 6.88 8.61
N GLY A 691 -8.89 5.96 8.96
CA GLY A 691 -8.16 5.13 8.01
C GLY A 691 -7.08 4.23 8.64
N ALA A 692 -6.98 2.98 8.17
CA ALA A 692 -6.06 1.98 8.71
C ALA A 692 -4.58 2.42 8.65
N HIS A 693 -4.13 2.99 7.53
CA HIS A 693 -2.73 3.43 7.35
C HIS A 693 -2.34 4.59 8.28
N GLU A 694 -3.26 5.50 8.64
CA GLU A 694 -2.97 6.59 9.59
C GLU A 694 -2.72 6.03 10.99
N SER A 695 -3.55 5.10 11.44
CA SER A 695 -3.39 4.44 12.74
C SER A 695 -2.10 3.61 12.81
N TRP A 696 -1.76 2.89 11.73
CA TRP A 696 -0.49 2.16 11.60
C TRP A 696 0.71 3.11 11.71
N ASN A 697 0.69 4.19 10.93
CA ASN A 697 1.77 5.17 10.90
C ASN A 697 1.98 5.89 12.24
N LEU A 698 0.91 6.13 13.00
CA LEU A 698 1.00 6.67 14.35
C LEU A 698 1.69 5.68 15.30
N ARG A 699 1.35 4.39 15.20
CA ARG A 699 1.93 3.34 16.06
C ARG A 699 3.42 3.15 15.85
N ASP A 700 3.85 2.92 14.62
CA ASP A 700 5.27 2.72 14.35
C ASP A 700 6.11 3.98 14.61
N ARG A 701 5.53 5.16 14.39
CA ARG A 701 6.18 6.42 14.78
C ARG A 701 6.33 6.52 16.29
N HIS A 702 5.31 6.16 17.06
CA HIS A 702 5.39 6.11 18.52
C HIS A 702 6.49 5.14 18.98
N MET A 703 6.52 3.90 18.44
CA MET A 703 7.56 2.92 18.79
C MET A 703 8.98 3.46 18.54
N PHE A 704 9.20 4.08 17.37
CA PHE A 704 10.49 4.69 17.04
C PHE A 704 10.84 5.87 17.95
N GLU A 705 9.89 6.78 18.20
CA GLU A 705 10.13 7.94 19.06
C GLU A 705 10.41 7.53 20.50
N THR A 706 9.74 6.49 21.00
CA THR A 706 9.99 5.88 22.31
C THR A 706 11.40 5.31 22.37
N LEU A 707 11.83 4.54 21.35
CA LEU A 707 13.20 4.03 21.26
C LEU A 707 14.24 5.16 21.24
N ASP A 708 14.05 6.21 20.42
CA ASP A 708 14.98 7.34 20.33
C ASP A 708 15.06 8.11 21.65
N ARG A 709 13.96 8.21 22.42
CA ARG A 709 13.95 8.81 23.77
C ARG A 709 14.71 7.97 24.78
N VAL A 710 14.53 6.65 24.80
CA VAL A 710 15.27 5.72 25.67
C VAL A 710 16.77 5.80 25.38
N LEU A 711 17.16 5.78 24.10
CA LEU A 711 18.56 5.95 23.68
C LEU A 711 19.12 7.30 24.11
N LYS A 712 18.35 8.39 24.00
CA LYS A 712 18.80 9.73 24.44
C LYS A 712 18.97 9.84 25.95
N MET A 713 18.14 9.16 26.73
CA MET A 713 18.22 9.15 28.19
C MET A 713 19.54 8.52 28.67
N LEU A 714 19.94 7.39 28.08
CA LEU A 714 21.18 6.68 28.43
C LEU A 714 22.42 7.30 27.76
N GLY A 715 22.23 8.02 26.66
CA GLY A 715 23.25 8.88 26.05
C GLY A 715 23.68 8.44 24.65
N PRO A 716 24.65 9.15 24.04
CA PRO A 716 25.04 8.93 22.65
C PRO A 716 25.69 7.56 22.38
N GLY A 717 26.28 6.94 23.41
CA GLY A 717 26.88 5.60 23.33
C GLY A 717 25.90 4.45 23.52
N ALA A 718 24.66 4.72 23.94
CA ALA A 718 23.70 3.69 24.29
C ALA A 718 23.32 2.81 23.09
N LYS A 719 23.28 1.49 23.34
CA LYS A 719 22.96 0.45 22.37
C LYS A 719 21.72 -0.34 22.75
N ALA A 720 20.86 -0.60 21.76
CA ALA A 720 19.59 -1.28 21.95
C ALA A 720 19.37 -2.46 21.00
N VAL A 721 18.85 -3.56 21.54
CA VAL A 721 18.26 -4.64 20.74
C VAL A 721 16.76 -4.45 20.73
N VAL A 722 16.14 -4.47 19.55
CA VAL A 722 14.69 -4.32 19.37
C VAL A 722 14.10 -5.64 18.92
N TRP A 723 13.08 -6.15 19.62
CA TRP A 723 12.31 -7.32 19.20
C TRP A 723 10.93 -6.88 18.75
N ALA A 724 10.64 -7.02 17.47
CA ALA A 724 9.34 -6.73 16.89
C ALA A 724 9.10 -7.62 15.67
N HIS A 725 7.88 -7.65 15.16
CA HIS A 725 7.55 -8.45 13.98
C HIS A 725 8.32 -7.98 12.73
N ASN A 726 8.51 -8.87 11.74
CA ASN A 726 9.14 -8.54 10.47
C ASN A 726 8.45 -7.35 9.76
N SER A 727 7.13 -7.23 9.89
CA SER A 727 6.33 -6.10 9.37
C SER A 727 6.73 -4.75 9.96
N HIS A 728 7.27 -4.74 11.19
CA HIS A 728 7.73 -3.54 11.87
C HIS A 728 9.21 -3.25 11.61
N ILE A 729 10.06 -4.29 11.54
CA ILE A 729 11.51 -4.09 11.48
C ILE A 729 12.12 -4.11 10.08
N GLY A 730 11.45 -4.59 9.04
CA GLY A 730 11.96 -4.44 7.66
C GLY A 730 11.94 -2.97 7.23
N ASP A 731 12.70 -2.56 6.22
CA ASP A 731 12.52 -1.20 5.64
C ASP A 731 11.23 -1.14 4.81
N ALA A 732 10.16 -0.55 5.36
CA ALA A 732 8.83 -0.50 4.76
C ALA A 732 8.81 0.05 3.32
N ARG A 733 9.74 0.93 2.93
CA ARG A 733 9.81 1.52 1.58
C ARG A 733 9.95 0.48 0.47
N TYR A 734 10.41 -0.72 0.83
CA TYR A 734 10.65 -1.84 -0.08
C TYR A 734 9.68 -3.00 0.11
N THR A 735 8.53 -2.71 0.71
CA THR A 735 7.40 -3.63 0.90
C THR A 735 6.16 -3.08 0.24
N GLU A 736 5.17 -3.93 -0.04
CA GLU A 736 3.84 -3.53 -0.50
C GLU A 736 3.16 -2.60 0.51
N MET A 737 3.41 -2.79 1.81
CA MET A 737 2.90 -1.94 2.90
C MET A 737 3.33 -0.48 2.70
N GLY A 738 4.63 -0.22 2.52
CA GLY A 738 5.11 1.14 2.27
C GLY A 738 4.83 1.65 0.86
N ALA A 739 5.09 0.83 -0.16
CA ALA A 739 5.01 1.27 -1.55
C ALA A 739 3.58 1.46 -2.06
N ALA A 740 2.62 0.63 -1.61
CA ALA A 740 1.24 0.67 -2.09
C ALA A 740 0.24 1.24 -1.06
N ARG A 741 0.48 1.03 0.26
CA ARG A 741 -0.45 1.45 1.32
C ARG A 741 -0.03 2.71 2.06
N GLY A 742 1.19 3.21 1.81
CA GLY A 742 1.73 4.40 2.48
C GLY A 742 2.04 4.16 3.97
N GLU A 743 2.22 2.90 4.35
CA GLU A 743 2.53 2.47 5.72
C GLU A 743 4.04 2.63 5.99
N LEU A 744 4.38 3.26 7.11
CA LEU A 744 5.76 3.37 7.60
C LEU A 744 5.99 2.36 8.71
N ASN A 745 7.24 2.02 8.99
CA ASN A 745 7.56 1.17 10.13
C ASN A 745 8.82 1.60 10.89
N ILE A 746 9.01 1.06 12.11
CA ILE A 746 10.18 1.37 12.94
C ILE A 746 11.51 1.01 12.24
N GLY A 747 11.53 -0.04 11.43
CA GLY A 747 12.69 -0.45 10.64
C GLY A 747 13.17 0.63 9.67
N GLN A 748 12.25 1.18 8.88
CA GLN A 748 12.50 2.32 8.01
C GLN A 748 13.00 3.53 8.82
N LEU A 749 12.30 3.91 9.90
CA LEU A 749 12.65 5.08 10.70
C LEU A 749 14.03 4.94 11.35
N CYS A 750 14.38 3.75 11.84
CA CYS A 750 15.71 3.44 12.33
C CYS A 750 16.77 3.55 11.23
N ARG A 751 16.48 3.08 10.01
CA ARG A 751 17.39 3.22 8.88
C ARG A 751 17.60 4.69 8.49
N GLU A 752 16.54 5.47 8.43
CA GLU A 752 16.61 6.91 8.11
C GLU A 752 17.37 7.70 9.18
N ARG A 753 17.19 7.36 10.46
CA ARG A 753 17.82 8.06 11.59
C ARG A 753 19.26 7.65 11.83
N PHE A 754 19.56 6.36 11.81
CA PHE A 754 20.83 5.79 12.24
C PHE A 754 21.69 5.28 11.07
N GLY A 755 21.15 5.19 9.85
CA GLY A 755 21.87 4.74 8.67
C GLY A 755 22.43 3.32 8.84
N SER A 756 23.74 3.17 8.62
CA SER A 756 24.45 1.89 8.81
C SER A 756 24.61 1.49 10.28
N ASN A 757 24.29 2.37 11.24
CA ASN A 757 24.29 2.04 12.66
C ASN A 757 22.97 1.41 13.12
N ALA A 758 22.03 1.17 12.22
CA ALA A 758 20.91 0.26 12.44
C ALA A 758 21.15 -1.03 11.64
N ALA A 759 21.11 -2.17 12.31
CA ALA A 759 21.17 -3.50 11.70
C ALA A 759 19.79 -4.15 11.77
N LEU A 760 19.19 -4.47 10.62
CA LEU A 760 17.83 -5.03 10.53
C LEU A 760 17.93 -6.51 10.11
N ILE A 761 17.47 -7.41 10.97
CA ILE A 761 17.66 -8.86 10.81
C ILE A 761 16.30 -9.55 10.83
N GLY A 762 15.85 -10.04 9.67
CA GLY A 762 14.60 -10.79 9.54
C GLY A 762 14.76 -12.26 9.90
N LEU A 763 13.68 -12.90 10.39
CA LEU A 763 13.62 -14.33 10.68
C LEU A 763 12.46 -14.95 9.90
N GLY A 764 12.66 -16.10 9.25
CA GLY A 764 11.65 -16.74 8.40
C GLY A 764 11.56 -18.26 8.56
N THR A 765 10.44 -18.83 8.08
CA THR A 765 10.22 -20.29 8.07
C THR A 765 9.36 -20.78 6.91
N HIS A 766 9.57 -22.03 6.50
CA HIS A 766 8.78 -22.70 5.46
C HIS A 766 7.51 -23.34 6.02
N SER A 767 7.61 -24.11 7.11
CA SER A 767 6.50 -24.90 7.66
C SER A 767 6.64 -25.14 9.16
N GLY A 768 5.64 -25.75 9.80
CA GLY A 768 5.72 -26.09 11.22
C GLY A 768 4.41 -25.87 11.96
N THR A 769 4.51 -25.44 13.21
CA THR A 769 3.36 -25.01 14.01
C THR A 769 3.60 -23.63 14.61
N VAL A 770 2.53 -22.89 14.83
CA VAL A 770 2.54 -21.53 15.38
C VAL A 770 1.41 -21.40 16.39
N MET A 771 1.64 -20.69 17.50
CA MET A 771 0.54 -20.25 18.37
C MET A 771 -0.13 -19.03 17.73
N ALA A 772 -1.43 -19.12 17.44
CA ALA A 772 -2.18 -18.00 16.89
C ALA A 772 -3.66 -18.17 17.17
N ALA A 773 -4.41 -17.08 17.16
CA ALA A 773 -5.86 -17.13 17.22
C ALA A 773 -6.47 -17.25 15.81
N SER A 774 -7.71 -17.76 15.74
CA SER A 774 -8.47 -17.80 14.49
C SER A 774 -9.13 -16.46 14.14
N ASP A 775 -9.40 -15.64 15.16
CA ASP A 775 -9.87 -14.26 15.03
C ASP A 775 -9.37 -13.42 16.21
N TRP A 776 -9.56 -12.11 16.15
CA TRP A 776 -9.32 -11.20 17.26
C TRP A 776 -10.16 -11.61 18.48
N ASP A 777 -9.56 -11.50 19.67
CA ASP A 777 -10.12 -11.97 20.94
C ASP A 777 -10.45 -13.47 21.03
N ALA A 778 -10.22 -14.25 19.97
CA ALA A 778 -10.45 -15.69 20.00
C ALA A 778 -9.37 -16.39 20.85
N PRO A 779 -9.67 -17.59 21.40
CA PRO A 779 -8.67 -18.37 22.14
C PRO A 779 -7.42 -18.65 21.30
N ALA A 780 -6.29 -18.73 22.00
CA ALA A 780 -5.02 -19.13 21.37
C ALA A 780 -5.06 -20.60 20.97
N GLU A 781 -4.64 -20.90 19.74
CA GLU A 781 -4.61 -22.25 19.20
C GLU A 781 -3.22 -22.58 18.66
N VAL A 782 -2.81 -23.84 18.77
CA VAL A 782 -1.65 -24.34 18.02
C VAL A 782 -2.11 -24.66 16.61
N LYS A 783 -1.67 -23.86 15.64
CA LYS A 783 -2.06 -23.97 14.22
C LYS A 783 -0.90 -24.50 13.39
N THR A 784 -1.21 -25.23 12.32
CA THR A 784 -0.19 -25.71 11.37
C THR A 784 0.13 -24.62 10.37
N VAL A 785 1.40 -24.25 10.25
CA VAL A 785 1.88 -23.31 9.22
C VAL A 785 1.90 -24.04 7.88
N ARG A 786 1.22 -23.50 6.88
CA ARG A 786 1.21 -24.10 5.54
C ARG A 786 2.62 -24.07 4.95
N PRO A 787 3.01 -25.06 4.14
CA PRO A 787 4.24 -24.98 3.35
C PRO A 787 4.28 -23.68 2.55
N SER A 788 5.47 -23.08 2.43
CA SER A 788 5.61 -21.82 1.69
C SER A 788 5.20 -21.95 0.24
N ARG A 789 4.75 -20.83 -0.33
CA ARG A 789 4.35 -20.76 -1.73
C ARG A 789 5.56 -20.76 -2.64
N SER A 790 5.45 -21.40 -3.81
CA SER A 790 6.53 -21.49 -4.80
C SER A 790 7.01 -20.15 -5.36
N ASP A 791 6.21 -19.09 -5.21
CA ASP A 791 6.51 -17.73 -5.66
C ASP A 791 7.05 -16.81 -4.54
N SER A 792 7.39 -17.36 -3.37
CA SER A 792 7.84 -16.61 -2.20
C SER A 792 9.33 -16.77 -1.91
N TYR A 793 9.90 -15.85 -1.12
CA TYR A 793 11.29 -16.00 -0.65
C TYR A 793 11.46 -17.26 0.20
N GLU A 794 10.47 -17.60 1.04
CA GLU A 794 10.52 -18.80 1.88
C GLU A 794 10.68 -20.08 1.05
N ALA A 795 10.10 -20.17 -0.15
CA ALA A 795 10.35 -21.32 -1.03
C ALA A 795 11.80 -21.36 -1.55
N LEU A 796 12.37 -20.22 -1.93
CA LEU A 796 13.79 -20.16 -2.35
C LEU A 796 14.73 -20.58 -1.21
N PHE A 797 14.42 -20.19 0.02
CA PHE A 797 15.21 -20.56 1.20
C PHE A 797 15.02 -22.03 1.59
N HIS A 798 13.79 -22.57 1.50
CA HIS A 798 13.52 -23.99 1.68
C HIS A 798 14.31 -24.87 0.69
N GLU A 799 14.36 -24.44 -0.57
CA GLU A 799 15.05 -25.14 -1.67
C GLU A 799 16.59 -25.21 -1.51
N VAL A 800 17.18 -24.49 -0.54
CA VAL A 800 18.60 -24.64 -0.16
C VAL A 800 18.84 -26.01 0.50
N GLY A 801 17.83 -26.58 1.16
CA GLY A 801 17.93 -27.89 1.81
C GLY A 801 18.75 -27.90 3.10
N VAL A 802 18.98 -26.74 3.71
CA VAL A 802 19.67 -26.59 5.00
C VAL A 802 18.65 -26.18 6.05
N GLU A 803 18.60 -26.92 7.17
CA GLU A 803 17.59 -26.75 8.22
C GLU A 803 17.58 -25.34 8.82
N ARG A 804 18.76 -24.74 9.00
CA ARG A 804 18.91 -23.40 9.57
C ARG A 804 20.20 -22.73 9.11
N PHE A 805 20.10 -21.49 8.68
CA PHE A 805 21.25 -20.74 8.17
C PHE A 805 21.03 -19.23 8.25
N LEU A 806 22.13 -18.49 8.17
CA LEU A 806 22.17 -17.02 8.06
C LEU A 806 22.56 -16.63 6.64
N VAL A 807 21.94 -15.57 6.11
CA VAL A 807 22.37 -14.91 4.88
C VAL A 807 22.69 -13.46 5.19
N ASP A 808 23.94 -13.05 4.92
CA ASP A 808 24.35 -11.64 5.01
C ASP A 808 23.93 -10.92 3.72
N LEU A 809 23.01 -9.98 3.89
CA LEU A 809 22.41 -9.18 2.82
C LEU A 809 22.96 -7.76 2.82
N ARG A 810 23.99 -7.39 3.59
CA ARG A 810 24.50 -6.01 3.58
C ARG A 810 25.09 -5.61 2.22
N PRO A 811 25.00 -4.33 1.81
CA PRO A 811 25.74 -3.82 0.66
C PRO A 811 27.24 -4.13 0.76
N GLY A 812 27.85 -4.52 -0.35
CA GLY A 812 29.23 -5.01 -0.44
C GLY A 812 29.39 -6.51 -0.12
N ARG A 813 28.34 -7.20 0.30
CA ARG A 813 28.31 -8.65 0.52
C ARG A 813 27.39 -9.31 -0.48
N ASN A 814 27.80 -10.46 -1.03
CA ASN A 814 26.98 -11.30 -1.89
C ASN A 814 26.23 -10.52 -3.01
N GLU A 815 26.87 -9.52 -3.66
CA GLU A 815 26.20 -8.57 -4.57
C GLU A 815 25.41 -9.24 -5.70
N ALA A 816 25.91 -10.33 -6.25
CA ALA A 816 25.20 -11.11 -7.27
C ALA A 816 23.91 -11.74 -6.71
N LEU A 817 23.93 -12.25 -5.48
CA LEU A 817 22.73 -12.74 -4.80
C LEU A 817 21.78 -11.59 -4.44
N ARG A 818 22.31 -10.47 -3.94
CA ARG A 818 21.50 -9.27 -3.66
C ARG A 818 20.76 -8.82 -4.92
N ALA A 819 21.42 -8.83 -6.08
CA ALA A 819 20.78 -8.49 -7.35
C ALA A 819 19.64 -9.46 -7.70
N ASP A 820 19.84 -10.77 -7.51
CA ASP A 820 18.81 -11.78 -7.75
C ASP A 820 17.61 -11.66 -6.79
N LEU A 821 17.88 -11.37 -5.51
CA LEU A 821 16.85 -11.23 -4.47
C LEU A 821 16.20 -9.84 -4.44
N ARG A 822 16.66 -8.89 -5.26
CA ARG A 822 16.10 -7.52 -5.29
C ARG A 822 14.73 -7.47 -5.96
N GLU A 823 14.46 -8.40 -6.89
CA GLU A 823 13.17 -8.51 -7.55
C GLU A 823 12.05 -8.77 -6.52
N PRO A 824 10.98 -7.97 -6.48
CA PRO A 824 9.91 -8.15 -5.51
C PRO A 824 9.28 -9.56 -5.60
N ARG A 825 9.24 -10.26 -4.46
CA ARG A 825 8.61 -11.58 -4.29
C ARG A 825 7.73 -11.57 -3.05
N LEU A 826 6.90 -12.59 -2.90
CA LEU A 826 6.08 -12.71 -1.69
C LEU A 826 6.97 -13.02 -0.47
N GLU A 827 6.69 -12.34 0.63
CA GLU A 827 7.23 -12.58 1.97
C GLU A 827 6.07 -12.80 2.94
N ARG A 828 6.24 -13.75 3.87
CA ARG A 828 5.23 -14.19 4.82
C ARG A 828 5.28 -13.37 6.13
N TYR A 829 4.11 -12.95 6.59
CA TYR A 829 3.92 -12.20 7.83
C TYR A 829 2.71 -12.75 8.61
N ILE A 830 2.96 -13.59 9.63
CA ILE A 830 1.90 -14.20 10.45
C ILE A 830 1.77 -13.44 11.77
N GLY A 831 0.72 -12.65 11.93
CA GLY A 831 0.45 -11.93 13.17
C GLY A 831 -0.02 -12.83 14.32
N VAL A 832 -0.70 -12.20 15.28
CA VAL A 832 -1.31 -12.90 16.43
C VAL A 832 -2.57 -13.67 16.02
N VAL A 833 -3.14 -13.32 14.87
CA VAL A 833 -4.18 -14.06 14.14
C VAL A 833 -3.54 -14.75 12.94
N TYR A 834 -3.88 -16.02 12.72
CA TYR A 834 -3.44 -16.77 11.55
C TYR A 834 -4.62 -17.47 10.86
N ARG A 835 -4.84 -17.17 9.58
CA ARG A 835 -5.93 -17.71 8.74
C ARG A 835 -5.33 -18.52 7.56
N PRO A 836 -5.05 -19.82 7.75
CA PRO A 836 -4.45 -20.68 6.70
C PRO A 836 -5.23 -20.70 5.38
N ASP A 837 -6.56 -20.62 5.45
CA ASP A 837 -7.44 -20.72 4.30
C ASP A 837 -7.35 -19.50 3.37
N SER A 838 -7.02 -18.33 3.93
CA SER A 838 -6.85 -17.07 3.20
C SER A 838 -5.40 -16.56 3.24
N GLU A 839 -4.42 -17.43 3.52
CA GLU A 839 -3.03 -17.06 3.85
C GLU A 839 -2.38 -16.15 2.81
N ARG A 840 -2.62 -16.37 1.50
CA ARG A 840 -2.07 -15.49 0.45
C ARG A 840 -2.57 -14.05 0.58
N LEU A 841 -3.83 -13.84 0.98
CA LEU A 841 -4.44 -12.51 1.08
C LEU A 841 -4.11 -11.85 2.42
N SER A 842 -4.02 -12.63 3.50
CA SER A 842 -3.89 -12.14 4.87
C SER A 842 -2.47 -12.12 5.42
N HIS A 843 -1.56 -12.94 4.88
CA HIS A 843 -0.25 -13.18 5.50
C HIS A 843 0.90 -13.13 4.50
N TYR A 844 0.68 -12.62 3.30
CA TYR A 844 1.72 -12.44 2.29
C TYR A 844 1.65 -11.05 1.66
N ALA A 845 2.81 -10.40 1.55
CA ALA A 845 2.96 -9.13 0.85
C ALA A 845 4.18 -9.20 -0.09
N HIS A 846 4.16 -8.43 -1.17
CA HIS A 846 5.36 -8.30 -2.01
C HIS A 846 6.43 -7.48 -1.29
N ALA A 847 7.68 -7.93 -1.39
CA ALA A 847 8.78 -7.28 -0.72
C ALA A 847 10.11 -7.48 -1.47
N SER A 848 11.06 -6.58 -1.27
CA SER A 848 12.45 -6.74 -1.72
C SER A 848 13.32 -7.10 -0.52
N LEU A 849 13.67 -8.38 -0.36
CA LEU A 849 14.35 -8.89 0.83
C LEU A 849 15.69 -8.17 1.15
N PRO A 850 16.61 -7.98 0.19
CA PRO A 850 17.91 -7.34 0.46
C PRO A 850 17.84 -5.82 0.64
N GLU A 851 16.69 -5.20 0.38
CA GLU A 851 16.46 -3.78 0.65
C GLU A 851 15.78 -3.58 2.01
N GLN A 852 15.00 -4.56 2.47
CA GLN A 852 14.41 -4.55 3.82
C GLN A 852 15.44 -4.82 4.92
N TYR A 853 16.28 -5.84 4.73
CA TYR A 853 17.11 -6.40 5.80
C TYR A 853 18.60 -6.39 5.47
N ASP A 854 19.43 -6.22 6.50
CA ASP A 854 20.87 -6.45 6.46
C ASP A 854 21.22 -7.94 6.55
N ALA A 855 20.34 -8.75 7.13
CA ALA A 855 20.51 -10.18 7.22
C ALA A 855 19.17 -10.91 7.32
N PHE A 856 19.15 -12.17 6.92
CA PHE A 856 17.98 -13.03 7.08
C PHE A 856 18.37 -14.37 7.69
N VAL A 857 17.71 -14.75 8.78
CA VAL A 857 17.91 -16.01 9.48
C VAL A 857 16.77 -16.96 9.11
N TRP A 858 17.13 -18.16 8.71
CA TRP A 858 16.20 -19.17 8.24
C TRP A 858 16.06 -20.33 9.22
N PHE A 859 14.82 -20.78 9.40
CA PHE A 859 14.48 -22.04 10.06
C PHE A 859 13.49 -22.81 9.18
N ASP A 860 13.91 -23.93 8.61
CA ASP A 860 13.07 -24.66 7.65
C ASP A 860 11.76 -25.18 8.27
N ARG A 861 11.83 -25.58 9.54
CA ARG A 861 10.67 -26.04 10.31
C ARG A 861 10.67 -25.49 11.72
N THR A 862 9.51 -25.01 12.19
CA THR A 862 9.35 -24.39 13.51
C THR A 862 8.20 -24.97 14.34
N ARG A 863 8.13 -24.58 15.62
CA ARG A 863 7.14 -25.03 16.61
C ARG A 863 6.48 -23.87 17.33
N ALA A 864 5.22 -24.08 17.72
CA ALA A 864 4.46 -23.11 18.49
C ALA A 864 5.08 -22.86 19.88
N VAL A 865 5.00 -21.62 20.36
CA VAL A 865 5.36 -21.28 21.75
C VAL A 865 4.46 -22.00 22.75
N THR A 866 4.98 -22.23 23.96
CA THR A 866 4.18 -22.77 25.08
C THR A 866 3.71 -21.64 26.01
N PRO A 867 2.40 -21.34 26.06
CA PRO A 867 1.88 -20.24 26.88
C PRO A 867 1.94 -20.60 28.37
N LEU A 868 2.14 -19.60 29.23
CA LEU A 868 2.04 -19.77 30.68
C LEU A 868 0.58 -19.59 31.12
N ALA A 869 0.14 -20.36 32.12
CA ALA A 869 -1.22 -20.29 32.63
C ALA A 869 -1.61 -18.88 33.13
N THR A 870 -2.84 -18.46 32.80
CA THR A 870 -3.43 -17.21 33.31
C THR A 870 -4.96 -17.32 33.37
N GLU A 871 -5.58 -16.65 34.32
CA GLU A 871 -7.02 -16.40 34.29
C GLU A 871 -7.28 -15.23 33.33
N VAL A 872 -8.03 -15.47 32.27
CA VAL A 872 -8.50 -14.42 31.35
C VAL A 872 -9.58 -13.63 32.09
N ARG A 873 -9.37 -12.33 32.33
CA ARG A 873 -10.44 -11.49 32.86
C ARG A 873 -11.37 -11.11 31.70
N ALA A 874 -12.63 -11.51 31.80
CA ALA A 874 -13.68 -11.09 30.88
C ALA A 874 -14.00 -9.60 31.12
N GLY A 875 -13.48 -8.76 30.24
CA GLY A 875 -13.91 -7.39 29.96
C GLY A 875 -13.60 -7.16 28.48
N GLU A 876 -14.41 -6.39 27.76
CA GLU A 876 -14.19 -6.05 26.34
C GLU A 876 -12.97 -5.10 26.19
N ASP A 877 -11.81 -5.47 26.74
CA ASP A 877 -10.57 -4.69 26.65
C ASP A 877 -9.83 -5.03 25.34
N GLU A 878 -10.43 -4.54 24.25
CA GLU A 878 -9.91 -4.30 22.89
C GLU A 878 -8.61 -4.96 22.42
N THR A 879 -8.72 -5.68 21.30
CA THR A 879 -7.58 -6.21 20.55
C THR A 879 -7.64 -6.03 19.05
N TYR A 880 -8.12 -4.92 18.50
CA TYR A 880 -7.97 -4.69 17.04
C TYR A 880 -6.80 -3.76 16.71
N PRO A 881 -5.55 -4.26 16.53
CA PRO A 881 -4.59 -3.59 15.68
C PRO A 881 -4.94 -3.92 14.21
N PHE A 882 -5.38 -2.91 13.47
CA PHE A 882 -5.46 -3.02 12.01
C PHE A 882 -4.05 -3.02 11.46
N GLY A 883 -3.51 -4.22 11.25
CA GLY A 883 -2.13 -4.37 10.82
C GLY A 883 -1.59 -5.77 10.99
N LEU A 884 -2.20 -6.72 10.27
CA LEU A 884 -1.62 -7.88 9.57
C LEU A 884 -2.77 -8.68 8.96
#